data_AF-A0A7C4X3D7-F1
#
_entry.id   AF-A0A7C4X3D7-F1
#
_cell.length_a   1.000
_cell.length_b   1.000
_cell.length_c   1.000
_cell.angle_alpha   90.00
_cell.angle_beta   90.00
_cell.angle_gamma   90.00
#
_symmetry.space_group_name_H-M   'P 1'
#
loop_
_entity.id
_entity.type
_entity.pdbx_description
1 polymer ?
#
loop_
_entity_poly.entity_id
_entity_poly.type
_entity_poly.pdbx_seq_one_letter_code
_entity_poly.pdbx_strand_id
1 'polypeptide(L)'
;MTRPVADLPPCSKCDGPLVPLLACNTCGYVSVLRTATEVDRFLACPECTAANEIQLLCDKCHARFALEAIPEPTPRPRACPSCATFLGPEDKECPTCGRTFEAPPTSTKARDGRRKRRIKGQRDDREAAAIRGLPGIRELQARTLLQQGYDAIWKLRRASEEELSRIPELGRAGASAVKAALRSVPHEKPHRPKEAVLDEELECPLCGCVTSAFSSTCLECGATFEEEEMDEEVRRSLVEDGEQGLLAFYDLCLQDEPNEAELWYARGLLLEAMGEDEEATRSLDHAASLSSHKKIAVVRTRLLSKSSHEPGVPDRLRSMLQEIVDETGLDEELKAFQQSLSDRGPTCQVCDEPLPPGAVVCPACSTAVGKAPSPPAVGKPPETKILDSLMDELSRPPPKVEPEPTTPASFESIIEKFEESMSPEEVEQTRIATLDWLMGELEESVTSQGEEAPSPKAPAPRPLATPSAAGRDHVSTRAGFLSKSLFRRQGLATGKESIDGRGRVNGYINGAGKVNGFINGRGRVNGFINGRGYVNGAGLTMVHLPTGRRRSTIAALGAGVVIALIILVALLPPPTGPAAPIVIDGSLQDWTEVPKFDAATPSTNPDVELAEYASFMDRDYLYLFARTRGATFADRVGYDGIFFLIDGDGDAATGFTFAGLGADAVVEVDGGNESVAAARLFSFPADAELNWSRREGGRGVSAAASASGLEVQVAVDNLLSFDEAAFRVAVYADDFDGASSRSEAPLSHDSGAILIRSRPLTTVIGAGWTDLLEIQVRALGRVPAGETWTVSAFQVNATSGLLVSLSAESVNLTRDLPTATIRVAVQAPGFLPGDVVGAEMLGAIGPRPVSVIREPAKAYVVSIAPQKRIDGLFEDWRVGAAADTDLRPVNNTNVDIERFGAARDGTTAFFYVQVGGDILGGSVPQRAVRVRGGVGGGGGSSNATLPPRQTGEDILRVYVDVNVSDGLGMPFEGILADVLLEVRGVDGRVTSRSLHTWSSSWTKVAAGGVDLAKNSTSIEGSLPIGATANGTQMVFAMTDWSGISDVTIPIVAVLQNPPPPPPSFSLRVNAPEFELIAAPLAGAILLGIVFLRRRRALPHEGQQLLHPHQGS
;
A
#
# COMPACT_ATOMS: atom_id res chain seq x y z
N MET A 1 -37.27 8.37 -30.93
CA MET A 1 -37.45 6.98 -31.45
C MET A 1 -36.26 6.80 -32.36
N THR A 2 -35.13 6.41 -31.77
CA THR A 2 -33.91 6.19 -32.54
C THR A 2 -34.04 4.92 -33.36
N ARG A 3 -33.33 4.87 -34.48
CA ARG A 3 -33.16 3.67 -35.30
C ARG A 3 -31.67 3.48 -35.57
N PRO A 4 -31.09 2.29 -35.39
CA PRO A 4 -29.72 2.01 -35.83
C PRO A 4 -29.58 2.25 -37.34
N VAL A 5 -28.53 2.95 -37.74
CA VAL A 5 -28.23 3.22 -39.16
C VAL A 5 -27.86 1.92 -39.89
N ALA A 6 -27.35 0.92 -39.15
CA ALA A 6 -27.16 -0.45 -39.64
C ALA A 6 -28.47 -1.17 -40.03
N ASP A 7 -29.61 -0.80 -39.45
CA ASP A 7 -30.93 -1.37 -39.74
C ASP A 7 -31.69 -0.62 -40.85
N LEU A 8 -30.99 0.22 -41.63
CA LEU A 8 -31.53 0.82 -42.85
C LEU A 8 -31.37 -0.16 -44.03
N PRO A 9 -32.45 -0.52 -44.73
CA PRO A 9 -32.34 -1.36 -45.93
C PRO A 9 -31.67 -0.60 -47.08
N PRO A 10 -31.10 -1.32 -48.06
CA PRO A 10 -30.48 -0.70 -49.22
C PRO A 10 -31.50 0.11 -50.06
N CYS A 11 -30.99 1.08 -50.80
CA CYS A 11 -31.79 2.01 -51.59
C CYS A 11 -32.64 1.29 -52.64
N SER A 12 -33.96 1.38 -52.51
CA SER A 12 -34.98 0.78 -53.39
C SER A 12 -34.94 1.19 -54.87
N LYS A 13 -33.98 2.04 -55.28
CA LYS A 13 -33.73 2.44 -56.67
C LYS A 13 -32.41 1.92 -57.25
N CYS A 14 -31.44 1.48 -56.44
CA CYS A 14 -30.11 1.10 -56.94
C CYS A 14 -29.27 0.18 -56.03
N ASP A 15 -29.82 -0.32 -54.92
CA ASP A 15 -29.13 -1.10 -53.88
C ASP A 15 -27.87 -0.45 -53.27
N GLY A 16 -27.74 0.88 -53.36
CA GLY A 16 -26.71 1.62 -52.62
C GLY A 16 -27.09 1.83 -51.16
N PRO A 17 -26.12 2.01 -50.24
CA PRO A 17 -26.41 2.34 -48.85
C PRO A 17 -27.17 3.68 -48.73
N LEU A 18 -27.95 3.78 -47.65
CA LEU A 18 -28.65 4.99 -47.23
C LEU A 18 -27.95 5.60 -46.01
N VAL A 19 -27.63 6.88 -46.06
CA VAL A 19 -27.02 7.63 -44.95
C VAL A 19 -27.92 8.79 -44.51
N PRO A 20 -27.97 9.16 -43.22
CA PRO A 20 -28.81 10.26 -42.76
C PRO A 20 -28.38 11.64 -43.31
N LEU A 21 -29.38 12.46 -43.58
CA LEU A 21 -29.27 13.81 -44.14
C LEU A 21 -30.14 14.77 -43.33
N LEU A 22 -29.51 15.71 -42.64
CA LEU A 22 -30.19 16.85 -42.07
C LEU A 22 -30.30 17.94 -43.13
N ALA A 23 -31.53 18.40 -43.42
CA ALA A 23 -31.78 19.54 -44.30
C ALA A 23 -32.70 20.53 -43.56
N CYS A 24 -32.16 21.71 -43.24
CA CYS A 24 -32.86 22.71 -42.47
C CYS A 24 -33.74 23.59 -43.35
N ASN A 25 -35.05 23.50 -43.14
CA ASN A 25 -36.05 24.31 -43.86
C ASN A 25 -36.10 25.78 -43.37
N THR A 26 -35.35 26.13 -42.31
CA THR A 26 -35.37 27.47 -41.68
C THR A 26 -34.20 28.34 -42.12
N CYS A 27 -32.95 27.86 -42.04
CA CYS A 27 -31.76 28.61 -42.50
C CYS A 27 -31.15 28.09 -43.82
N GLY A 28 -31.59 26.93 -44.32
CA GLY A 28 -31.03 26.31 -45.52
C GLY A 28 -29.77 25.45 -45.31
N TYR A 29 -29.29 25.31 -44.07
CA TYR A 29 -28.17 24.42 -43.72
C TYR A 29 -28.46 22.96 -44.11
N VAL A 30 -27.48 22.27 -44.69
CA VAL A 30 -27.60 20.85 -45.08
C VAL A 30 -26.33 20.09 -44.70
N SER A 31 -26.47 18.94 -44.04
CA SER A 31 -25.35 18.08 -43.62
C SER A 31 -25.68 16.59 -43.75
N VAL A 32 -24.68 15.79 -44.12
CA VAL A 32 -24.78 14.32 -44.24
C VAL A 32 -24.10 13.68 -43.04
N LEU A 33 -24.85 12.98 -42.20
CA LEU A 33 -24.39 12.45 -40.92
C LEU A 33 -23.76 11.05 -41.12
N ARG A 34 -22.62 11.02 -41.82
CA ARG A 34 -21.94 9.77 -42.24
C ARG A 34 -21.45 8.88 -41.09
N THR A 35 -21.22 9.47 -39.92
CA THR A 35 -20.69 8.82 -38.72
C THR A 35 -21.78 8.50 -37.69
N ALA A 36 -23.06 8.75 -38.00
CA ALA A 36 -24.16 8.43 -37.10
C ALA A 36 -24.37 6.91 -37.02
N THR A 37 -24.26 6.35 -35.81
CA THR A 37 -24.58 4.95 -35.50
C THR A 37 -26.08 4.73 -35.32
N GLU A 38 -26.76 5.70 -34.70
CA GLU A 38 -28.22 5.80 -34.61
C GLU A 38 -28.72 7.11 -35.23
N VAL A 39 -29.98 7.11 -35.68
CA VAL A 39 -30.66 8.28 -36.21
C VAL A 39 -32.04 8.44 -35.55
N ASP A 40 -32.32 9.64 -35.03
CA ASP A 40 -33.63 10.03 -34.50
C ASP A 40 -34.45 10.75 -35.58
N ARG A 41 -35.79 10.66 -35.51
CA ARG A 41 -36.69 11.19 -36.55
C ARG A 41 -36.54 12.70 -36.77
N PHE A 42 -36.31 13.46 -35.69
CA PHE A 42 -36.15 14.90 -35.71
C PHE A 42 -34.80 15.26 -35.11
N LEU A 43 -34.08 16.19 -35.75
CA LEU A 43 -32.80 16.70 -35.23
C LEU A 43 -32.78 18.23 -35.29
N ALA A 44 -32.18 18.86 -34.28
CA ALA A 44 -32.01 20.31 -34.25
C ALA A 44 -30.95 20.75 -35.26
N CYS A 45 -31.22 21.84 -35.99
CA CYS A 45 -30.23 22.44 -36.86
C CYS A 45 -29.10 23.08 -36.04
N PRO A 46 -27.81 22.74 -36.27
CA PRO A 46 -26.71 23.28 -35.46
C PRO A 46 -26.56 24.80 -35.59
N GLU A 47 -26.91 25.40 -36.73
CA GLU A 47 -26.80 26.86 -36.93
C GLU A 47 -27.97 27.69 -36.37
N CYS A 48 -29.20 27.16 -36.34
CA CYS A 48 -30.39 27.95 -36.00
C CYS A 48 -31.35 27.28 -35.01
N THR A 49 -30.94 26.15 -34.41
CA THR A 49 -31.65 25.30 -33.43
C THR A 49 -33.02 24.76 -33.82
N ALA A 50 -33.60 25.18 -34.95
CA ALA A 50 -34.86 24.68 -35.46
C ALA A 50 -34.84 23.15 -35.65
N ALA A 51 -35.85 22.46 -35.09
CA ALA A 51 -36.04 21.03 -35.29
C ALA A 51 -36.49 20.75 -36.73
N ASN A 52 -35.83 19.80 -37.41
CA ASN A 52 -36.13 19.39 -38.77
C ASN A 52 -36.22 17.86 -38.84
N GLU A 53 -37.11 17.33 -39.68
CA GLU A 53 -37.17 15.88 -39.93
C GLU A 53 -35.93 15.42 -40.70
N ILE A 54 -35.38 14.29 -40.28
CA ILE A 54 -34.23 13.68 -40.94
C ILE A 54 -34.67 13.01 -42.25
N GLN A 55 -33.88 13.21 -43.30
CA GLN A 55 -34.01 12.50 -44.56
C GLN A 55 -32.92 11.43 -44.66
N LEU A 56 -33.07 10.49 -45.58
CA LEU A 56 -32.04 9.53 -45.95
C LEU A 56 -31.60 9.80 -47.38
N LEU A 57 -30.29 9.91 -47.59
CA LEU A 57 -29.67 10.08 -48.90
C LEU A 57 -29.03 8.76 -49.33
N CYS A 58 -29.30 8.30 -50.55
CA CYS A 58 -28.51 7.20 -51.11
C CYS A 58 -27.16 7.71 -51.63
N ASP A 59 -26.06 7.16 -51.15
CA ASP A 59 -24.72 7.56 -51.60
C ASP A 59 -24.42 7.20 -53.07
N LYS A 60 -25.09 6.18 -53.60
CA LYS A 60 -24.84 5.63 -54.95
C LYS A 60 -25.66 6.31 -56.07
N CYS A 61 -26.77 6.97 -55.74
CA CYS A 61 -27.64 7.63 -56.74
C CYS A 61 -28.25 8.96 -56.30
N HIS A 62 -27.93 9.42 -55.09
CA HIS A 62 -28.38 10.68 -54.47
C HIS A 62 -29.90 10.89 -54.40
N ALA A 63 -30.68 9.81 -54.58
CA ALA A 63 -32.10 9.80 -54.26
C ALA A 63 -32.30 10.04 -52.76
N ARG A 64 -33.28 10.88 -52.41
CA ARG A 64 -33.68 11.17 -51.03
C ARG A 64 -34.99 10.45 -50.67
N PHE A 65 -35.08 10.02 -49.42
CA PHE A 65 -36.22 9.32 -48.83
C PHE A 65 -36.52 9.91 -47.45
N ALA A 66 -37.76 9.83 -46.98
CA ALA A 66 -38.11 10.14 -45.59
C ALA A 66 -37.88 8.90 -44.71
N LEU A 67 -37.38 9.06 -43.49
CA LEU A 67 -37.09 7.93 -42.59
C LEU A 67 -38.35 7.10 -42.26
N GLU A 68 -39.51 7.76 -42.13
CA GLU A 68 -40.81 7.12 -41.87
C GLU A 68 -41.30 6.22 -43.02
N ALA A 69 -40.75 6.35 -44.24
CA ALA A 69 -41.13 5.53 -45.38
C ALA A 69 -40.44 4.14 -45.40
N ILE A 70 -39.70 3.76 -44.35
CA ILE A 70 -38.89 2.55 -44.30
C ILE A 70 -39.44 1.54 -43.26
N PRO A 71 -39.87 0.33 -43.66
CA PRO A 71 -40.41 -0.66 -42.75
C PRO A 71 -39.36 -1.23 -41.77
N GLU A 72 -39.86 -1.90 -40.74
CA GLU A 72 -39.08 -2.57 -39.70
C GLU A 72 -38.59 -3.97 -40.14
N PRO A 73 -37.42 -4.44 -39.67
CA PRO A 73 -36.83 -5.71 -40.09
C PRO A 73 -37.45 -6.93 -39.38
N THR A 74 -37.44 -8.09 -40.05
CA THR A 74 -37.84 -9.38 -39.47
C THR A 74 -36.63 -10.29 -39.17
N PRO A 75 -36.63 -11.04 -38.05
CA PRO A 75 -35.47 -11.83 -37.61
C PRO A 75 -35.26 -13.13 -38.39
N ARG A 76 -34.01 -13.64 -38.37
CA ARG A 76 -33.60 -14.89 -39.04
C ARG A 76 -33.74 -16.12 -38.11
N PRO A 77 -33.96 -17.34 -38.65
CA PRO A 77 -34.13 -18.56 -37.86
C PRO A 77 -32.83 -19.01 -37.17
N ARG A 78 -33.00 -19.81 -36.10
CA ARG A 78 -31.92 -20.27 -35.20
C ARG A 78 -31.43 -21.69 -35.57
N ALA A 79 -30.30 -22.11 -34.99
CA ALA A 79 -29.79 -23.48 -35.07
C ALA A 79 -29.53 -24.06 -33.68
N CYS A 80 -29.66 -25.38 -33.52
CA CYS A 80 -29.43 -26.09 -32.26
C CYS A 80 -27.93 -26.10 -31.91
N PRO A 81 -27.50 -25.57 -30.75
CA PRO A 81 -26.08 -25.50 -30.39
C PRO A 81 -25.44 -26.88 -30.14
N SER A 82 -26.23 -27.94 -29.87
CA SER A 82 -25.70 -29.29 -29.65
C SER A 82 -25.45 -30.11 -30.93
N CYS A 83 -26.02 -29.73 -32.08
CA CYS A 83 -25.89 -30.53 -33.31
C CYS A 83 -25.99 -29.74 -34.63
N ALA A 84 -25.98 -28.40 -34.57
CA ALA A 84 -26.10 -27.48 -35.71
C ALA A 84 -27.36 -27.62 -36.60
N THR A 85 -28.33 -28.46 -36.23
CA THR A 85 -29.62 -28.57 -36.93
C THR A 85 -30.38 -27.25 -36.87
N PHE A 86 -30.76 -26.70 -38.03
CA PHE A 86 -31.62 -25.52 -38.10
C PHE A 86 -33.00 -25.81 -37.50
N LEU A 87 -33.50 -24.88 -36.69
CA LEU A 87 -34.77 -25.00 -35.97
C LEU A 87 -35.83 -24.11 -36.62
N GLY A 88 -37.04 -24.65 -36.76
CA GLY A 88 -38.24 -23.86 -37.01
C GLY A 88 -38.55 -22.92 -35.82
N PRO A 89 -39.31 -21.84 -36.03
CA PRO A 89 -39.63 -20.88 -34.97
C PRO A 89 -40.48 -21.45 -33.83
N GLU A 90 -41.10 -22.62 -34.03
CA GLU A 90 -41.98 -23.31 -33.06
C GLU A 90 -41.33 -24.58 -32.47
N ASP A 91 -40.08 -24.92 -32.83
CA ASP A 91 -39.44 -26.20 -32.46
C ASP A 91 -39.01 -26.23 -30.99
N LYS A 92 -39.89 -26.74 -30.11
CA LYS A 92 -39.64 -26.90 -28.66
C LYS A 92 -38.58 -27.95 -28.30
N GLU A 93 -38.24 -28.85 -29.21
CA GLU A 93 -37.25 -29.92 -29.02
C GLU A 93 -36.52 -30.14 -30.34
N CYS A 94 -35.19 -30.29 -30.31
CA CYS A 94 -34.43 -30.53 -31.53
C CYS A 94 -34.69 -31.95 -32.06
N PRO A 95 -35.28 -32.12 -33.27
CA PRO A 95 -35.67 -33.44 -33.79
C PRO A 95 -34.47 -34.36 -34.11
N THR A 96 -33.24 -33.84 -34.11
CA THR A 96 -32.01 -34.61 -34.36
C THR A 96 -31.39 -35.19 -33.09
N CYS A 97 -31.48 -34.49 -31.96
CA CYS A 97 -30.76 -34.86 -30.74
C CYS A 97 -31.62 -34.94 -29.46
N GLY A 98 -32.92 -34.66 -29.53
CA GLY A 98 -33.83 -34.73 -28.38
C GLY A 98 -33.59 -33.66 -27.30
N ARG A 99 -32.79 -32.62 -27.61
CA ARG A 99 -32.57 -31.51 -26.69
C ARG A 99 -33.79 -30.60 -26.68
N THR A 100 -34.52 -30.59 -25.56
CA THR A 100 -35.63 -29.68 -25.29
C THR A 100 -35.13 -28.25 -25.07
N PHE A 101 -35.93 -27.27 -25.50
CA PHE A 101 -35.68 -25.84 -25.36
C PHE A 101 -36.77 -25.12 -24.55
N GLU A 102 -37.70 -25.85 -23.94
CA GLU A 102 -38.57 -25.26 -22.91
C GLU A 102 -37.69 -24.86 -21.72
N ALA A 103 -37.68 -23.56 -21.42
CA ALA A 103 -37.05 -23.05 -20.21
C ALA A 103 -37.72 -23.68 -18.97
N PRO A 104 -36.98 -23.92 -17.87
CA PRO A 104 -37.60 -24.25 -16.59
C PRO A 104 -38.62 -23.16 -16.23
N PRO A 105 -39.72 -23.49 -15.55
CA PRO A 105 -40.79 -22.54 -15.26
C PRO A 105 -40.22 -21.34 -14.51
N THR A 106 -40.43 -20.14 -15.07
CA THR A 106 -39.85 -18.92 -14.53
C THR A 106 -40.28 -18.72 -13.07
N SER A 107 -39.32 -18.84 -12.17
CA SER A 107 -39.45 -18.41 -10.78
C SER A 107 -39.64 -16.90 -10.78
N THR A 108 -40.90 -16.44 -10.87
CA THR A 108 -41.26 -15.02 -10.85
C THR A 108 -41.20 -14.44 -9.42
N LYS A 109 -40.15 -14.81 -8.68
CA LYS A 109 -39.55 -13.91 -7.70
C LYS A 109 -38.86 -12.78 -8.48
N ALA A 110 -39.64 -11.77 -8.89
CA ALA A 110 -39.08 -10.44 -9.04
C ALA A 110 -38.58 -10.04 -7.64
N ARG A 111 -37.27 -10.21 -7.41
CA ARG A 111 -36.66 -10.00 -6.09
C ARG A 111 -36.65 -8.51 -5.79
N ASP A 112 -37.32 -8.16 -4.69
CA ASP A 112 -36.95 -7.00 -3.89
C ASP A 112 -35.44 -7.09 -3.56
N GLY A 113 -34.73 -5.97 -3.52
CA GLY A 113 -33.26 -5.93 -3.62
C GLY A 113 -32.50 -6.83 -2.63
N ARG A 114 -31.31 -7.30 -3.02
CA ARG A 114 -30.46 -8.19 -2.19
C ARG A 114 -30.26 -7.59 -0.80
N ARG A 115 -30.28 -8.43 0.23
CA ARG A 115 -30.11 -7.95 1.61
C ARG A 115 -28.66 -7.48 1.79
N LYS A 116 -28.45 -6.24 2.21
CA LYS A 116 -27.10 -5.75 2.57
C LYS A 116 -26.56 -6.51 3.78
N ARG A 117 -25.33 -7.01 3.71
CA ARG A 117 -24.57 -7.41 4.92
C ARG A 117 -24.39 -6.19 5.82
N ARG A 118 -24.34 -6.39 7.14
CA ARG A 118 -23.77 -5.40 8.07
C ARG A 118 -22.25 -5.44 7.99
N ILE A 119 -21.59 -4.29 8.05
CA ILE A 119 -20.14 -4.21 8.28
C ILE A 119 -19.84 -4.51 9.75
N LYS A 120 -18.70 -5.13 10.04
CA LYS A 120 -18.29 -5.48 11.41
C LYS A 120 -18.28 -4.24 12.33
N GLY A 121 -19.01 -4.30 13.44
CA GLY A 121 -19.22 -3.19 14.37
C GLY A 121 -20.41 -2.26 14.04
N GLN A 122 -21.11 -2.47 12.92
CA GLN A 122 -22.34 -1.74 12.58
C GLN A 122 -23.53 -2.27 13.40
N ARG A 123 -23.85 -1.58 14.50
CA ARG A 123 -24.93 -1.98 15.43
C ARG A 123 -26.32 -1.75 14.84
N ASP A 124 -27.23 -2.70 15.05
CA ASP A 124 -28.68 -2.47 14.94
C ASP A 124 -29.18 -1.79 16.23
N ASP A 125 -29.83 -0.63 16.10
CA ASP A 125 -30.40 0.11 17.24
C ASP A 125 -31.45 -0.67 18.03
N ARG A 126 -32.17 -1.61 17.39
CA ARG A 126 -33.17 -2.48 18.02
C ARG A 126 -32.50 -3.54 18.89
N GLU A 127 -31.45 -4.18 18.40
CA GLU A 127 -30.67 -5.17 19.17
C GLU A 127 -29.95 -4.48 20.34
N ALA A 128 -29.33 -3.32 20.07
CA ALA A 128 -28.70 -2.51 21.10
C ALA A 128 -29.70 -1.93 22.13
N ALA A 129 -30.95 -1.69 21.75
CA ALA A 129 -32.02 -1.35 22.69
C ALA A 129 -32.49 -2.57 23.50
N ALA A 130 -32.56 -3.76 22.89
CA ALA A 130 -32.93 -5.00 23.58
C ALA A 130 -31.90 -5.36 24.67
N ILE A 131 -30.60 -5.15 24.44
CA ILE A 131 -29.54 -5.32 25.46
C ILE A 131 -29.69 -4.30 26.61
N ARG A 132 -30.00 -3.04 26.30
CA ARG A 132 -30.29 -2.00 27.32
C ARG A 132 -31.58 -2.30 28.11
N GLY A 133 -32.51 -3.07 27.55
CA GLY A 133 -33.74 -3.52 28.20
C GLY A 133 -33.62 -4.80 29.05
N LEU A 134 -32.44 -5.42 29.16
CA LEU A 134 -32.28 -6.71 29.85
C LEU A 134 -32.54 -6.59 31.37
N PRO A 135 -33.41 -7.42 31.97
CA PRO A 135 -33.81 -7.29 33.37
C PRO A 135 -32.64 -7.37 34.37
N GLY A 136 -32.41 -6.28 35.10
CA GLY A 136 -31.36 -6.20 36.13
C GLY A 136 -29.99 -5.74 35.63
N ILE A 137 -29.81 -5.53 34.33
CA ILE A 137 -28.61 -4.88 33.78
C ILE A 137 -28.74 -3.36 33.93
N ARG A 138 -27.65 -2.69 34.31
CA ARG A 138 -27.57 -1.22 34.39
C ARG A 138 -27.15 -0.63 33.04
N GLU A 139 -27.60 0.59 32.73
CA GLU A 139 -27.21 1.33 31.51
C GLU A 139 -25.69 1.36 31.27
N LEU A 140 -24.87 1.50 32.32
CA LEU A 140 -23.40 1.42 32.22
C LEU A 140 -22.93 0.04 31.75
N GLN A 141 -23.46 -1.04 32.34
CA GLN A 141 -23.11 -2.41 31.98
C GLN A 141 -23.58 -2.75 30.55
N ALA A 142 -24.77 -2.29 30.17
CA ALA A 142 -25.26 -2.43 28.80
C ALA A 142 -24.33 -1.71 27.81
N ARG A 143 -23.89 -0.47 28.11
CA ARG A 143 -22.88 0.24 27.30
C ARG A 143 -21.57 -0.53 27.19
N THR A 144 -21.04 -1.07 28.29
CA THR A 144 -19.81 -1.89 28.26
C THR A 144 -19.98 -3.12 27.36
N LEU A 145 -21.10 -3.84 27.47
CA LEU A 145 -21.37 -5.00 26.59
C LEU A 145 -21.41 -4.60 25.11
N LEU A 146 -22.11 -3.51 24.78
CA LEU A 146 -22.15 -2.96 23.41
C LEU A 146 -20.77 -2.50 22.91
N GLN A 147 -19.92 -1.96 23.79
CA GLN A 147 -18.54 -1.56 23.47
C GLN A 147 -17.65 -2.78 23.21
N GLN A 148 -17.85 -3.88 23.93
CA GLN A 148 -17.11 -5.14 23.80
C GLN A 148 -17.66 -6.06 22.67
N GLY A 149 -18.36 -5.51 21.68
CA GLY A 149 -18.88 -6.25 20.51
C GLY A 149 -20.13 -7.12 20.77
N TYR A 150 -20.68 -7.11 21.99
CA TYR A 150 -21.93 -7.79 22.29
C TYR A 150 -23.12 -6.85 22.01
N ASP A 151 -23.45 -6.70 20.73
CA ASP A 151 -24.56 -5.89 20.20
C ASP A 151 -25.90 -6.66 20.11
N ALA A 152 -25.85 -7.98 19.96
CA ALA A 152 -27.01 -8.86 19.86
C ALA A 152 -27.17 -9.83 21.05
N ILE A 153 -28.42 -10.18 21.37
CA ILE A 153 -28.77 -11.08 22.49
C ILE A 153 -28.19 -12.49 22.29
N TRP A 154 -28.11 -12.98 21.04
CA TRP A 154 -27.55 -14.31 20.75
C TRP A 154 -26.03 -14.36 21.01
N LYS A 155 -25.28 -13.29 20.74
CA LYS A 155 -23.85 -13.17 21.07
C LYS A 155 -23.64 -13.26 22.59
N LEU A 156 -24.44 -12.54 23.37
CA LEU A 156 -24.43 -12.62 24.84
C LEU A 156 -24.80 -14.02 25.38
N ARG A 157 -25.57 -14.81 24.63
CA ARG A 157 -25.86 -16.22 24.98
C ARG A 157 -24.70 -17.14 24.65
N ARG A 158 -24.07 -16.98 23.47
CA ARG A 158 -22.96 -17.80 22.97
C ARG A 158 -21.67 -17.64 23.79
N ALA A 159 -21.35 -16.42 24.24
CA ALA A 159 -20.20 -16.15 25.12
C ALA A 159 -20.24 -16.99 26.41
N SER A 160 -19.11 -17.41 26.97
CA SER A 160 -19.10 -18.07 28.29
C SER A 160 -19.32 -17.07 29.44
N GLU A 161 -19.72 -17.58 30.61
CA GLU A 161 -19.77 -16.75 31.83
C GLU A 161 -18.36 -16.30 32.25
N GLU A 162 -17.32 -17.06 31.87
CA GLU A 162 -15.93 -16.69 32.11
C GLU A 162 -15.47 -15.54 31.20
N GLU A 163 -15.73 -15.60 29.89
CA GLU A 163 -15.45 -14.51 28.94
C GLU A 163 -16.08 -13.19 29.38
N LEU A 164 -17.38 -13.21 29.69
CA LEU A 164 -18.08 -12.03 30.21
C LEU A 164 -17.46 -11.54 31.54
N SER A 165 -16.93 -12.45 32.38
CA SER A 165 -16.31 -12.07 33.65
C SER A 165 -14.92 -11.42 33.53
N ARG A 166 -14.27 -11.51 32.36
CA ARG A 166 -12.98 -10.86 32.06
C ARG A 166 -13.14 -9.37 31.72
N ILE A 167 -14.36 -8.93 31.38
CA ILE A 167 -14.70 -7.51 31.17
C ILE A 167 -14.60 -6.76 32.52
N PRO A 168 -13.67 -5.80 32.71
CA PRO A 168 -13.36 -5.24 34.03
C PRO A 168 -14.55 -4.56 34.73
N GLU A 169 -15.39 -3.86 33.98
CA GLU A 169 -16.53 -3.09 34.48
C GLU A 169 -17.75 -3.98 34.81
N LEU A 170 -17.71 -5.24 34.35
CA LEU A 170 -18.75 -6.25 34.56
C LEU A 170 -18.34 -7.22 35.69
N GLY A 171 -17.14 -7.79 35.58
CA GLY A 171 -16.59 -8.79 36.48
C GLY A 171 -17.45 -10.05 36.65
N ARG A 172 -17.05 -10.95 37.54
CA ARG A 172 -17.80 -12.20 37.82
C ARG A 172 -19.25 -11.96 38.26
N ALA A 173 -19.48 -10.96 39.11
CA ALA A 173 -20.82 -10.66 39.62
C ALA A 173 -21.75 -10.11 38.52
N GLY A 174 -21.25 -9.23 37.65
CA GLY A 174 -22.01 -8.75 36.51
C GLY A 174 -22.22 -9.84 35.45
N ALA A 175 -21.21 -10.64 35.13
CA ALA A 175 -21.33 -11.74 34.17
C ALA A 175 -22.42 -12.75 34.57
N SER A 176 -22.46 -13.13 35.85
CA SER A 176 -23.50 -14.00 36.38
C SER A 176 -24.89 -13.33 36.34
N ALA A 177 -24.98 -12.02 36.60
CA ALA A 177 -26.22 -11.26 36.46
C ALA A 177 -26.71 -11.18 34.99
N VAL A 178 -25.81 -10.99 34.02
CA VAL A 178 -26.13 -11.05 32.57
C VAL A 178 -26.64 -12.45 32.20
N LYS A 179 -25.94 -13.50 32.62
CA LYS A 179 -26.37 -14.90 32.39
C LYS A 179 -27.67 -15.26 33.12
N ALA A 180 -28.01 -14.61 34.23
CA ALA A 180 -29.31 -14.75 34.88
C ALA A 180 -30.42 -14.00 34.13
N ALA A 181 -30.19 -12.77 33.68
CA ALA A 181 -31.14 -11.97 32.89
C ALA A 181 -31.51 -12.68 31.56
N LEU A 182 -30.53 -13.29 30.90
CA LEU A 182 -30.77 -14.07 29.68
C LEU A 182 -31.61 -15.34 29.90
N ARG A 183 -31.76 -15.83 31.15
CA ARG A 183 -32.67 -16.96 31.45
C ARG A 183 -34.13 -16.53 31.61
N SER A 184 -34.41 -15.26 31.89
CA SER A 184 -35.79 -14.73 31.98
C SER A 184 -36.30 -14.16 30.65
N VAL A 185 -35.40 -13.76 29.74
CA VAL A 185 -35.75 -13.33 28.39
C VAL A 185 -35.96 -14.57 27.48
N PRO A 186 -37.16 -14.77 26.91
CA PRO A 186 -37.36 -15.78 25.88
C PRO A 186 -36.58 -15.38 24.62
N HIS A 187 -35.95 -16.38 24.00
CA HIS A 187 -35.23 -16.23 22.74
C HIS A 187 -35.33 -17.57 22.02
N GLU A 188 -36.11 -17.56 20.96
CA GLU A 188 -36.30 -18.67 20.05
C GLU A 188 -35.16 -18.61 19.04
N LYS A 189 -34.37 -19.68 18.93
CA LYS A 189 -33.27 -19.74 17.95
C LYS A 189 -33.86 -19.66 16.53
N PRO A 190 -33.28 -18.89 15.61
CA PRO A 190 -33.67 -18.95 14.21
C PRO A 190 -33.19 -20.28 13.62
N HIS A 191 -34.11 -21.23 13.46
CA HIS A 191 -33.84 -22.49 12.76
C HIS A 191 -33.64 -22.24 11.27
N ARG A 192 -32.39 -21.92 10.89
CA ARG A 192 -31.95 -21.75 9.50
C ARG A 192 -31.18 -23.01 9.08
N PRO A 193 -31.79 -23.94 8.31
CA PRO A 193 -31.09 -25.11 7.79
C PRO A 193 -29.98 -24.68 6.81
N LYS A 194 -28.96 -25.52 6.58
CA LYS A 194 -27.76 -25.15 5.79
C LYS A 194 -28.13 -24.68 4.39
N GLU A 195 -29.11 -25.34 3.79
CA GLU A 195 -29.69 -25.02 2.48
C GLU A 195 -30.22 -23.58 2.45
N ALA A 196 -31.02 -23.17 3.44
CA ALA A 196 -31.56 -21.80 3.52
C ALA A 196 -30.54 -20.71 3.93
N VAL A 197 -29.27 -21.09 4.16
CA VAL A 197 -28.12 -20.20 4.34
C VAL A 197 -27.25 -20.14 3.08
N LEU A 198 -27.29 -21.19 2.24
CA LEU A 198 -26.72 -21.22 0.89
C LEU A 198 -27.66 -20.52 -0.13
N ASP A 199 -28.98 -20.61 0.04
CA ASP A 199 -29.97 -19.93 -0.82
C ASP A 199 -30.06 -18.40 -0.58
N GLU A 200 -29.34 -17.85 0.41
CA GLU A 200 -29.38 -16.42 0.77
C GLU A 200 -28.24 -15.63 0.10
N GLU A 201 -28.52 -15.07 -1.08
CA GLU A 201 -27.75 -13.97 -1.65
C GLU A 201 -27.88 -12.70 -0.81
N LEU A 202 -26.72 -12.13 -0.46
CA LEU A 202 -26.57 -10.81 0.13
C LEU A 202 -25.64 -9.96 -0.74
N GLU A 203 -25.61 -8.66 -0.48
CA GLU A 203 -24.70 -7.72 -1.15
C GLU A 203 -23.80 -7.01 -0.13
N CYS A 204 -22.57 -6.71 -0.54
CA CYS A 204 -21.69 -5.82 0.22
C CYS A 204 -22.27 -4.39 0.21
N PRO A 205 -22.49 -3.76 1.38
CA PRO A 205 -23.10 -2.43 1.43
C PRO A 205 -22.21 -1.31 0.86
N LEU A 206 -20.91 -1.56 0.65
CA LEU A 206 -19.92 -0.57 0.19
C LEU A 206 -19.66 -0.61 -1.32
N CYS A 207 -19.60 -1.78 -1.95
CA CYS A 207 -19.27 -1.94 -3.38
C CYS A 207 -20.34 -2.71 -4.20
N GLY A 208 -21.35 -3.31 -3.55
CA GLY A 208 -22.40 -4.09 -4.23
C GLY A 208 -22.04 -5.55 -4.54
N CYS A 209 -20.78 -5.98 -4.39
CA CYS A 209 -20.34 -7.36 -4.58
C CYS A 209 -21.30 -8.38 -3.92
N VAL A 210 -21.80 -9.34 -4.70
CA VAL A 210 -22.68 -10.40 -4.21
C VAL A 210 -21.90 -11.37 -3.32
N THR A 211 -22.49 -11.78 -2.21
CA THR A 211 -21.85 -12.59 -1.17
C THR A 211 -22.87 -13.43 -0.41
N SER A 212 -22.41 -14.40 0.38
CA SER A 212 -23.26 -15.25 1.21
C SER A 212 -23.44 -14.69 2.63
N ALA A 213 -24.28 -15.35 3.45
CA ALA A 213 -24.42 -15.03 4.88
C ALA A 213 -23.22 -15.49 5.74
N PHE A 214 -22.39 -16.40 5.24
CA PHE A 214 -21.29 -17.02 5.98
C PHE A 214 -19.90 -16.49 5.62
N SER A 215 -19.75 -15.72 4.53
CA SER A 215 -18.49 -15.03 4.25
C SER A 215 -18.14 -14.06 5.39
N SER A 216 -16.86 -14.02 5.79
CA SER A 216 -16.30 -13.09 6.78
C SER A 216 -15.90 -11.74 6.16
N THR A 217 -15.61 -11.70 4.86
CA THR A 217 -15.10 -10.54 4.12
C THR A 217 -15.77 -10.38 2.75
N CYS A 218 -15.70 -9.18 2.20
CA CYS A 218 -16.01 -8.91 0.80
C CYS A 218 -14.80 -9.21 -0.10
N LEU A 219 -15.00 -9.98 -1.16
CA LEU A 219 -13.94 -10.32 -2.13
C LEU A 219 -13.46 -9.10 -2.94
N GLU A 220 -14.35 -8.14 -3.23
CA GLU A 220 -14.02 -6.97 -4.06
C GLU A 220 -13.32 -5.84 -3.28
N CYS A 221 -13.77 -5.54 -2.05
CA CYS A 221 -13.28 -4.38 -1.28
C CYS A 221 -12.71 -4.72 0.12
N GLY A 222 -12.48 -5.99 0.43
CA GLY A 222 -11.88 -6.45 1.69
C GLY A 222 -12.75 -6.25 2.95
N ALA A 223 -13.89 -5.56 2.85
CA ALA A 223 -14.71 -5.14 3.97
C ALA A 223 -15.13 -6.33 4.86
N THR A 224 -14.79 -6.28 6.15
CA THR A 224 -15.18 -7.32 7.11
C THR A 224 -16.67 -7.19 7.45
N PHE A 225 -17.38 -8.31 7.39
CA PHE A 225 -18.80 -8.37 7.71
C PHE A 225 -19.04 -8.74 9.17
N GLU A 226 -20.19 -8.32 9.68
CA GLU A 226 -20.69 -8.75 10.98
C GLU A 226 -21.20 -10.20 10.91
N GLU A 227 -21.11 -10.94 12.03
CA GLU A 227 -21.66 -12.30 12.10
C GLU A 227 -23.20 -12.28 12.03
N GLU A 228 -23.78 -13.16 11.21
CA GLU A 228 -25.22 -13.40 11.12
C GLU A 228 -25.66 -14.52 12.08
N GLU A 229 -26.88 -14.44 12.62
CA GLU A 229 -27.38 -15.49 13.53
C GLU A 229 -27.77 -16.76 12.76
N MET A 230 -27.14 -17.89 13.12
CA MET A 230 -27.35 -19.20 12.50
C MET A 230 -27.08 -20.34 13.50
N ASP A 231 -27.55 -21.55 13.21
CA ASP A 231 -27.31 -22.71 14.09
C ASP A 231 -25.83 -23.13 14.07
N GLU A 232 -25.27 -23.35 15.27
CA GLU A 232 -23.82 -23.52 15.51
C GLU A 232 -23.18 -24.71 14.75
N GLU A 233 -23.96 -25.74 14.44
CA GLU A 233 -23.51 -26.89 13.64
C GLU A 233 -23.43 -26.56 12.14
N VAL A 234 -24.38 -25.77 11.63
CA VAL A 234 -24.35 -25.22 10.27
C VAL A 234 -23.17 -24.26 10.13
N ARG A 235 -23.00 -23.37 11.12
CA ARG A 235 -21.87 -22.43 11.20
C ARG A 235 -20.52 -23.14 11.19
N ARG A 236 -20.38 -24.22 11.97
CA ARG A 236 -19.14 -25.03 11.99
C ARG A 236 -18.88 -25.66 10.62
N SER A 237 -19.88 -26.29 10.00
CA SER A 237 -19.72 -26.88 8.67
C SER A 237 -19.31 -25.85 7.62
N LEU A 238 -19.93 -24.67 7.58
CA LEU A 238 -19.57 -23.64 6.59
C LEU A 238 -18.16 -23.06 6.81
N VAL A 239 -17.66 -23.05 8.05
CA VAL A 239 -16.25 -22.70 8.36
C VAL A 239 -15.29 -23.85 8.02
N GLU A 240 -15.72 -25.12 8.11
CA GLU A 240 -14.97 -26.28 7.66
C GLU A 240 -14.92 -26.39 6.12
N ASP A 241 -15.96 -25.93 5.41
CA ASP A 241 -16.04 -25.90 3.95
C ASP A 241 -15.24 -24.72 3.32
N GLY A 242 -15.10 -23.61 4.04
CA GLY A 242 -14.26 -22.46 3.65
C GLY A 242 -14.57 -21.88 2.27
N GLU A 243 -13.51 -21.56 1.50
CA GLU A 243 -13.60 -21.02 0.14
C GLU A 243 -14.31 -21.97 -0.83
N GLN A 244 -14.10 -23.28 -0.67
CA GLN A 244 -14.81 -24.31 -1.47
C GLN A 244 -16.33 -24.27 -1.20
N GLY A 245 -16.73 -23.97 0.04
CA GLY A 245 -18.13 -23.71 0.39
C GLY A 245 -18.70 -22.45 -0.26
N LEU A 246 -17.88 -21.41 -0.46
CA LEU A 246 -18.28 -20.18 -1.15
C LEU A 246 -18.30 -20.33 -2.68
N LEU A 247 -17.42 -21.16 -3.25
CA LEU A 247 -17.44 -21.52 -4.67
C LEU A 247 -18.68 -22.36 -4.99
N ALA A 248 -19.00 -23.35 -4.15
CA ALA A 248 -20.23 -24.14 -4.27
C ALA A 248 -21.50 -23.30 -4.10
N PHE A 249 -21.46 -22.20 -3.33
CA PHE A 249 -22.53 -21.21 -3.25
C PHE A 249 -22.72 -20.47 -4.59
N TYR A 250 -21.66 -19.92 -5.18
CA TYR A 250 -21.78 -19.25 -6.49
C TYR A 250 -22.20 -20.23 -7.60
N ASP A 251 -21.64 -21.44 -7.64
CA ASP A 251 -22.01 -22.48 -8.59
C ASP A 251 -23.47 -22.94 -8.45
N LEU A 252 -24.06 -22.87 -7.24
CA LEU A 252 -25.48 -23.14 -7.02
C LEU A 252 -26.36 -21.97 -7.50
N CYS A 253 -26.03 -20.74 -7.11
CA CYS A 253 -26.77 -19.55 -7.57
C CYS A 253 -26.76 -19.41 -9.10
N LEU A 254 -25.65 -19.76 -9.76
CA LEU A 254 -25.50 -19.75 -11.22
C LEU A 254 -26.18 -20.92 -11.94
N GLN A 255 -26.63 -21.97 -11.24
CA GLN A 255 -27.51 -22.99 -11.83
C GLN A 255 -28.95 -22.47 -11.98
N ASP A 256 -29.41 -21.63 -11.04
CA ASP A 256 -30.75 -21.00 -11.08
C ASP A 256 -30.75 -19.71 -11.92
N GLU A 257 -29.73 -18.85 -11.79
CA GLU A 257 -29.64 -17.54 -12.45
C GLU A 257 -28.36 -17.40 -13.34
N PRO A 258 -28.20 -18.22 -14.41
CA PRO A 258 -26.96 -18.33 -15.20
C PRO A 258 -26.55 -17.09 -16.01
N ASN A 259 -27.41 -16.06 -16.11
CA ASN A 259 -27.16 -14.84 -16.87
C ASN A 259 -26.82 -13.62 -15.97
N GLU A 260 -26.61 -13.82 -14.66
CA GLU A 260 -26.36 -12.72 -13.73
C GLU A 260 -24.87 -12.34 -13.70
N ALA A 261 -24.53 -11.19 -14.30
CA ALA A 261 -23.14 -10.72 -14.45
C ALA A 261 -22.41 -10.57 -13.10
N GLU A 262 -23.10 -10.12 -12.06
CA GLU A 262 -22.53 -9.91 -10.73
C GLU A 262 -22.17 -11.20 -10.00
N LEU A 263 -22.93 -12.30 -10.21
CA LEU A 263 -22.57 -13.62 -9.68
C LEU A 263 -21.33 -14.19 -10.40
N TRP A 264 -21.24 -14.04 -11.72
CA TRP A 264 -20.05 -14.44 -12.48
C TRP A 264 -18.81 -13.61 -12.11
N TYR A 265 -18.98 -12.32 -11.83
CA TYR A 265 -17.91 -11.44 -11.34
C TYR A 265 -17.43 -11.85 -9.94
N ALA A 266 -18.35 -12.08 -9.00
CA ALA A 266 -18.01 -12.52 -7.64
C ALA A 266 -17.38 -13.93 -7.60
N ARG A 267 -17.82 -14.85 -8.47
CA ARG A 267 -17.17 -16.15 -8.71
C ARG A 267 -15.74 -15.96 -9.22
N GLY A 268 -15.54 -15.07 -10.20
CA GLY A 268 -14.23 -14.75 -10.76
C GLY A 268 -13.22 -14.21 -9.74
N LEU A 269 -13.67 -13.30 -8.87
CA LEU A 269 -12.86 -12.78 -7.75
C LEU A 269 -12.46 -13.88 -6.75
N LEU A 270 -13.36 -14.82 -6.44
CA LEU A 270 -13.03 -15.95 -5.55
C LEU A 270 -11.97 -16.86 -6.17
N LEU A 271 -12.08 -17.12 -7.47
CA LEU A 271 -11.14 -17.99 -8.19
C LEU A 271 -9.76 -17.34 -8.36
N GLU A 272 -9.69 -16.01 -8.56
CA GLU A 272 -8.41 -15.27 -8.49
C GLU A 272 -7.77 -15.42 -7.09
N ALA A 273 -8.56 -15.29 -6.02
CA ALA A 273 -8.07 -15.46 -4.65
C ALA A 273 -7.62 -16.90 -4.33
N MET A 274 -8.25 -17.91 -4.95
CA MET A 274 -7.87 -19.33 -4.84
C MET A 274 -6.69 -19.72 -5.75
N GLY A 275 -6.22 -18.83 -6.62
CA GLY A 275 -5.14 -19.10 -7.59
C GLY A 275 -5.57 -19.87 -8.85
N GLU A 276 -6.87 -20.07 -9.06
CA GLU A 276 -7.45 -20.79 -10.21
C GLU A 276 -7.62 -19.84 -11.41
N ASP A 277 -6.54 -19.22 -11.87
CA ASP A 277 -6.54 -18.09 -12.81
C ASP A 277 -7.24 -18.41 -14.17
N GLU A 278 -7.21 -19.67 -14.64
CA GLU A 278 -7.98 -20.10 -15.82
C GLU A 278 -9.50 -20.08 -15.60
N GLU A 279 -9.96 -20.55 -14.44
CA GLU A 279 -11.38 -20.56 -14.05
C GLU A 279 -11.85 -19.12 -13.78
N ALA A 280 -11.01 -18.30 -13.14
CA ALA A 280 -11.24 -16.88 -12.93
C ALA A 280 -11.41 -16.13 -14.26
N THR A 281 -10.49 -16.34 -15.21
CA THR A 281 -10.55 -15.73 -16.56
C THR A 281 -11.86 -16.10 -17.27
N ARG A 282 -12.21 -17.40 -17.28
CA ARG A 282 -13.46 -17.88 -17.89
C ARG A 282 -14.71 -17.29 -17.24
N SER A 283 -14.70 -17.10 -15.92
CA SER A 283 -15.82 -16.52 -15.16
C SER A 283 -15.96 -15.01 -15.45
N LEU A 284 -14.85 -14.27 -15.47
CA LEU A 284 -14.83 -12.83 -15.71
C LEU A 284 -15.12 -12.47 -17.18
N ASP A 285 -14.64 -13.27 -18.15
CA ASP A 285 -15.01 -13.11 -19.56
C ASP A 285 -16.51 -13.32 -19.77
N HIS A 286 -17.12 -14.26 -19.05
CA HIS A 286 -18.57 -14.45 -19.10
C HIS A 286 -19.32 -13.28 -18.44
N ALA A 287 -18.86 -12.78 -17.29
CA ALA A 287 -19.40 -11.58 -16.66
C ALA A 287 -19.35 -10.36 -17.62
N ALA A 288 -18.22 -10.16 -18.31
CA ALA A 288 -18.04 -9.07 -19.28
C ALA A 288 -18.94 -9.23 -20.53
N SER A 289 -19.30 -10.47 -20.90
CA SER A 289 -20.27 -10.72 -21.98
C SER A 289 -21.72 -10.42 -21.60
N LEU A 290 -22.00 -10.25 -20.31
CA LEU A 290 -23.32 -9.98 -19.74
C LEU A 290 -23.49 -8.51 -19.29
N SER A 291 -22.41 -7.86 -18.83
CA SER A 291 -22.40 -6.43 -18.48
C SER A 291 -21.03 -5.78 -18.73
N SER A 292 -21.04 -4.57 -19.31
CA SER A 292 -19.84 -3.76 -19.56
C SER A 292 -19.41 -2.94 -18.33
N HIS A 293 -19.51 -3.48 -17.11
CA HIS A 293 -19.09 -2.74 -15.92
C HIS A 293 -17.56 -2.64 -15.84
N LYS A 294 -17.03 -1.41 -15.79
CA LYS A 294 -15.60 -1.05 -15.66
C LYS A 294 -14.83 -1.89 -14.62
N LYS A 295 -15.46 -2.26 -13.50
CA LYS A 295 -14.87 -3.15 -12.48
C LYS A 295 -14.49 -4.55 -12.99
N ILE A 296 -15.25 -5.10 -13.93
CA ILE A 296 -14.98 -6.40 -14.57
C ILE A 296 -13.78 -6.25 -15.50
N ALA A 297 -13.71 -5.17 -16.28
CA ALA A 297 -12.58 -4.88 -17.16
C ALA A 297 -11.26 -4.69 -16.38
N VAL A 298 -11.28 -3.99 -15.25
CA VAL A 298 -10.10 -3.79 -14.39
C VAL A 298 -9.54 -5.12 -13.87
N VAL A 299 -10.39 -6.03 -13.36
CA VAL A 299 -9.93 -7.33 -12.84
C VAL A 299 -9.43 -8.23 -13.98
N ARG A 300 -10.10 -8.24 -15.15
CA ARG A 300 -9.61 -8.98 -16.33
C ARG A 300 -8.24 -8.45 -16.81
N THR A 301 -8.02 -7.14 -16.79
CA THR A 301 -6.72 -6.52 -17.14
C THR A 301 -5.60 -6.92 -16.17
N ARG A 302 -5.88 -6.98 -14.85
CA ARG A 302 -4.95 -7.53 -13.85
C ARG A 302 -4.64 -9.00 -14.11
N LEU A 303 -5.66 -9.80 -14.39
CA LEU A 303 -5.50 -11.24 -14.59
C LEU A 303 -4.69 -11.55 -15.86
N LEU A 304 -4.92 -10.79 -16.93
CA LEU A 304 -4.17 -10.87 -18.19
C LEU A 304 -2.72 -10.35 -18.08
N SER A 305 -2.38 -9.50 -17.11
CA SER A 305 -0.97 -9.09 -16.94
C SER A 305 -0.12 -10.20 -16.33
N LYS A 306 -0.70 -11.08 -15.50
CA LYS A 306 -0.04 -12.31 -14.99
C LYS A 306 0.41 -13.23 -16.15
N SER A 307 -0.44 -13.40 -17.16
CA SER A 307 -0.18 -14.24 -18.35
C SER A 307 0.39 -13.47 -19.55
N SER A 308 0.97 -12.29 -19.31
CA SER A 308 1.52 -11.37 -20.32
C SER A 308 2.52 -11.98 -21.32
N HIS A 309 3.13 -13.11 -20.98
CA HIS A 309 4.13 -13.81 -21.79
C HIS A 309 3.50 -14.69 -22.90
N GLU A 310 2.18 -14.90 -22.90
CA GLU A 310 1.51 -15.72 -23.91
C GLU A 310 1.28 -15.00 -25.26
N PRO A 311 1.40 -15.70 -26.41
CA PRO A 311 1.18 -15.10 -27.73
C PRO A 311 -0.20 -14.44 -27.89
N GLY A 312 -0.19 -13.12 -28.09
CA GLY A 312 -1.39 -12.31 -28.32
C GLY A 312 -2.10 -11.82 -27.05
N VAL A 313 -1.62 -12.14 -25.84
CA VAL A 313 -2.09 -11.47 -24.61
C VAL A 313 -1.72 -9.97 -24.59
N PRO A 314 -0.52 -9.51 -25.00
CA PRO A 314 -0.20 -8.09 -25.05
C PRO A 314 -1.13 -7.25 -25.93
N ASP A 315 -1.67 -7.83 -27.01
CA ASP A 315 -2.60 -7.13 -27.90
C ASP A 315 -4.01 -7.04 -27.31
N ARG A 316 -4.48 -8.07 -26.60
CA ARG A 316 -5.73 -8.01 -25.82
C ARG A 316 -5.60 -7.00 -24.68
N LEU A 317 -4.49 -7.03 -23.96
CA LEU A 317 -4.19 -6.10 -22.87
C LEU A 317 -4.20 -4.65 -23.38
N ARG A 318 -3.55 -4.38 -24.53
CA ARG A 318 -3.58 -3.05 -25.17
C ARG A 318 -4.99 -2.66 -25.59
N SER A 319 -5.78 -3.57 -26.16
CA SER A 319 -7.17 -3.31 -26.54
C SER A 319 -8.07 -2.97 -25.35
N MET A 320 -7.89 -3.65 -24.22
CA MET A 320 -8.68 -3.42 -23.00
C MET A 320 -8.23 -2.19 -22.22
N LEU A 321 -6.94 -1.86 -22.24
CA LEU A 321 -6.44 -0.58 -21.74
C LEU A 321 -6.97 0.59 -22.59
N GLN A 322 -7.06 0.42 -23.92
CA GLN A 322 -7.68 1.41 -24.81
C GLN A 322 -9.17 1.60 -24.47
N GLU A 323 -9.93 0.50 -24.28
CA GLU A 323 -11.34 0.53 -23.86
C GLU A 323 -11.54 1.24 -22.51
N ILE A 324 -10.70 0.93 -21.52
CA ILE A 324 -10.72 1.58 -20.18
C ILE A 324 -10.39 3.08 -20.26
N VAL A 325 -9.48 3.49 -21.16
CA VAL A 325 -9.10 4.90 -21.36
C VAL A 325 -10.15 5.67 -22.17
N ASP A 326 -10.72 5.08 -23.22
CA ASP A 326 -11.73 5.72 -24.07
C ASP A 326 -13.06 5.93 -23.30
N GLU A 327 -13.32 5.17 -22.23
CA GLU A 327 -14.40 5.43 -21.25
C GLU A 327 -14.11 6.57 -20.24
N THR A 328 -12.90 7.15 -20.19
CA THR A 328 -12.56 8.20 -19.18
C THR A 328 -13.12 9.59 -19.51
N GLY A 329 -14.45 9.73 -19.36
CA GLY A 329 -15.13 11.02 -19.27
C GLY A 329 -14.72 11.80 -18.02
N LEU A 330 -13.59 12.51 -18.10
CA LEU A 330 -12.91 13.18 -16.98
C LEU A 330 -13.82 14.09 -16.13
N ASP A 331 -14.82 14.73 -16.73
CA ASP A 331 -15.80 15.59 -16.06
C ASP A 331 -16.83 14.85 -15.19
N GLU A 332 -17.14 13.59 -15.52
CA GLU A 332 -18.03 12.76 -14.68
C GLU A 332 -17.23 12.08 -13.56
N GLU A 333 -16.00 11.63 -13.81
CA GLU A 333 -15.12 11.16 -12.74
C GLU A 333 -14.77 12.30 -11.76
N LEU A 334 -14.55 13.54 -12.22
CA LEU A 334 -14.37 14.67 -11.31
C LEU A 334 -15.61 14.95 -10.43
N LYS A 335 -16.82 14.79 -10.97
CA LYS A 335 -18.08 14.91 -10.18
C LYS A 335 -18.25 13.75 -9.20
N ALA A 336 -18.06 12.50 -9.64
CA ALA A 336 -18.16 11.32 -8.79
C ALA A 336 -17.07 11.34 -7.68
N PHE A 337 -15.88 11.83 -8.00
CA PHE A 337 -14.81 12.07 -7.04
C PHE A 337 -15.18 13.18 -6.05
N GLN A 338 -15.66 14.34 -6.51
CA GLN A 338 -16.17 15.40 -5.61
C GLN A 338 -17.33 14.93 -4.74
N GLN A 339 -18.22 14.08 -5.27
CA GLN A 339 -19.34 13.53 -4.53
C GLN A 339 -18.88 12.50 -3.49
N SER A 340 -17.97 11.58 -3.85
CA SER A 340 -17.35 10.66 -2.87
C SER A 340 -16.47 11.38 -1.83
N LEU A 341 -15.85 12.51 -2.18
CA LEU A 341 -15.17 13.40 -1.23
C LEU A 341 -16.16 14.10 -0.29
N SER A 342 -17.40 14.37 -0.73
CA SER A 342 -18.47 14.89 0.14
C SER A 342 -19.13 13.81 1.01
N ASP A 343 -19.06 12.54 0.59
CA ASP A 343 -19.47 11.36 1.38
C ASP A 343 -18.34 10.81 2.28
N ARG A 344 -17.12 11.35 2.22
CA ARG A 344 -16.13 11.16 3.29
C ARG A 344 -16.54 12.03 4.48
N GLY A 345 -16.80 11.39 5.62
CA GLY A 345 -16.98 12.12 6.87
C GLY A 345 -15.69 12.84 7.29
N PRO A 346 -15.77 13.74 8.30
CA PRO A 346 -14.62 14.51 8.75
C PRO A 346 -13.46 13.59 9.20
N THR A 347 -12.22 14.06 9.12
CA THR A 347 -11.08 13.27 9.63
C THR A 347 -11.10 13.20 11.16
N CYS A 348 -10.67 12.05 11.68
CA CYS A 348 -10.68 11.73 13.11
C CYS A 348 -9.68 12.62 13.88
N GLN A 349 -10.17 13.43 14.81
CA GLN A 349 -9.41 14.50 15.49
C GLN A 349 -8.30 14.04 16.47
N VAL A 350 -7.88 12.77 16.39
CA VAL A 350 -6.86 12.14 17.25
C VAL A 350 -5.91 11.21 16.47
N CYS A 351 -6.30 10.70 15.29
CA CYS A 351 -5.43 9.86 14.44
C CYS A 351 -5.58 10.13 12.93
N ASP A 352 -6.23 11.24 12.56
CA ASP A 352 -6.50 11.73 11.19
C ASP A 352 -7.25 10.79 10.23
N GLU A 353 -7.56 9.55 10.63
CA GLU A 353 -8.33 8.57 9.86
C GLU A 353 -9.67 9.13 9.32
N PRO A 354 -10.05 8.88 8.05
CA PRO A 354 -11.35 9.29 7.52
C PRO A 354 -12.51 8.64 8.30
N LEU A 355 -13.43 9.44 8.85
CA LEU A 355 -14.59 8.90 9.54
C LEU A 355 -15.71 8.53 8.56
N PRO A 356 -16.40 7.40 8.76
CA PRO A 356 -17.67 7.14 8.08
C PRO A 356 -18.72 8.24 8.39
N PRO A 357 -19.61 8.58 7.44
CA PRO A 357 -20.72 9.50 7.70
C PRO A 357 -21.54 9.12 8.93
N GLY A 358 -21.65 10.04 9.88
CA GLY A 358 -22.38 9.84 11.14
C GLY A 358 -21.65 9.01 12.21
N ALA A 359 -20.37 8.67 12.02
CA ALA A 359 -19.58 7.98 13.04
C ALA A 359 -19.51 8.80 14.35
N VAL A 360 -20.00 8.21 15.44
CA VAL A 360 -19.96 8.78 16.81
C VAL A 360 -18.69 8.35 17.57
N VAL A 361 -17.96 7.38 17.03
CA VAL A 361 -16.67 6.90 17.54
C VAL A 361 -15.76 6.61 16.34
N CYS A 362 -14.51 7.02 16.43
CA CYS A 362 -13.48 6.82 15.41
C CYS A 362 -13.01 5.34 15.41
N PRO A 363 -13.05 4.63 14.27
CA PRO A 363 -12.76 3.19 14.25
C PRO A 363 -11.29 2.86 14.50
N ALA A 364 -10.34 3.73 14.12
CA ALA A 364 -8.91 3.48 14.30
C ALA A 364 -8.40 3.73 15.72
N CYS A 365 -8.80 4.83 16.39
CA CYS A 365 -8.33 5.17 17.74
C CYS A 365 -9.39 5.11 18.86
N SER A 366 -10.61 4.64 18.56
CA SER A 366 -11.74 4.57 19.51
C SER A 366 -12.17 5.89 20.19
N THR A 367 -11.69 7.04 19.71
CA THR A 367 -12.07 8.36 20.25
C THR A 367 -13.52 8.72 19.88
N ALA A 368 -14.29 9.23 20.83
CA ALA A 368 -15.66 9.70 20.58
C ALA A 368 -15.68 10.99 19.74
N VAL A 369 -16.51 11.01 18.69
CA VAL A 369 -16.63 12.11 17.73
C VAL A 369 -17.85 12.96 18.12
N GLY A 370 -17.65 14.28 18.21
CA GLY A 370 -18.69 15.23 18.59
C GLY A 370 -19.90 15.18 17.64
N LYS A 371 -21.11 15.13 18.18
CA LYS A 371 -22.35 15.08 17.39
C LYS A 371 -22.56 16.41 16.67
N ALA A 372 -22.37 16.42 15.35
CA ALA A 372 -22.47 17.63 14.53
C ALA A 372 -23.82 18.35 14.72
N PRO A 373 -23.84 19.68 14.94
CA PRO A 373 -25.07 20.46 14.93
C PRO A 373 -25.64 20.51 13.51
N SER A 374 -26.95 20.37 13.37
CA SER A 374 -27.64 20.50 12.08
C SER A 374 -27.41 21.91 11.50
N PRO A 375 -26.97 22.04 10.23
CA PRO A 375 -26.68 23.34 9.65
C PRO A 375 -27.95 24.22 9.60
N PRO A 376 -27.86 25.52 9.92
CA PRO A 376 -28.98 26.44 9.72
C PRO A 376 -29.26 26.61 8.23
N ALA A 377 -30.51 26.89 7.87
CA ALA A 377 -30.93 27.10 6.49
C ALA A 377 -30.40 28.44 5.92
N VAL A 378 -29.16 28.42 5.43
CA VAL A 378 -28.51 29.56 4.74
C VAL A 378 -28.86 29.50 3.25
N GLY A 379 -29.38 30.60 2.71
CA GLY A 379 -29.66 30.73 1.27
C GLY A 379 -28.39 30.78 0.42
N LYS A 380 -28.48 30.35 -0.84
CA LYS A 380 -27.34 30.28 -1.78
C LYS A 380 -26.51 31.58 -1.82
N PRO A 381 -25.19 31.51 -1.56
CA PRO A 381 -24.25 32.56 -1.95
C PRO A 381 -24.15 32.70 -3.49
N PRO A 382 -23.69 33.85 -4.03
CA PRO A 382 -23.61 34.08 -5.46
C PRO A 382 -22.28 33.56 -6.06
N GLU A 383 -22.31 32.39 -6.68
CA GLU A 383 -21.14 31.72 -7.30
C GLU A 383 -20.64 32.38 -8.60
N THR A 384 -21.35 33.37 -9.14
CA THR A 384 -21.17 33.84 -10.52
C THR A 384 -19.92 34.68 -10.79
N LYS A 385 -19.20 35.17 -9.77
CA LYS A 385 -18.09 36.13 -9.98
C LYS A 385 -16.74 35.55 -10.36
N ILE A 386 -16.52 34.24 -10.17
CA ILE A 386 -15.23 33.61 -10.53
C ILE A 386 -15.25 33.18 -12.01
N LEU A 387 -16.36 32.59 -12.46
CA LEU A 387 -16.51 32.13 -13.84
C LEU A 387 -16.51 33.28 -14.86
N ASP A 388 -17.20 34.39 -14.54
CA ASP A 388 -17.18 35.61 -15.36
C ASP A 388 -15.76 36.18 -15.55
N SER A 389 -14.89 36.06 -14.53
CA SER A 389 -13.52 36.58 -14.58
C SER A 389 -12.60 35.73 -15.45
N LEU A 390 -12.73 34.40 -15.43
CA LEU A 390 -11.99 33.52 -16.35
C LEU A 390 -12.41 33.73 -17.80
N MET A 391 -13.70 33.97 -18.04
CA MET A 391 -14.23 34.19 -19.38
C MET A 391 -13.77 35.52 -20.00
N ASP A 392 -13.49 36.57 -19.22
CA ASP A 392 -12.93 37.84 -19.75
C ASP A 392 -11.46 37.70 -20.18
N GLU A 393 -10.66 36.88 -19.50
CA GLU A 393 -9.28 36.58 -19.91
C GLU A 393 -9.25 35.74 -21.19
N LEU A 394 -10.09 34.70 -21.28
CA LEU A 394 -10.20 33.84 -22.47
C LEU A 394 -10.81 34.55 -23.70
N SER A 395 -11.43 35.73 -23.53
CA SER A 395 -12.10 36.47 -24.60
C SER A 395 -11.22 37.53 -25.29
N ARG A 396 -9.93 37.67 -24.94
CA ARG A 396 -9.04 38.69 -25.52
C ARG A 396 -8.36 38.19 -26.81
N PRO A 397 -8.55 38.85 -27.96
CA PRO A 397 -7.87 38.46 -29.19
C PRO A 397 -6.37 38.80 -29.12
N PRO A 398 -5.46 37.93 -29.59
CA PRO A 398 -4.03 38.20 -29.60
C PRO A 398 -3.66 39.32 -30.58
N PRO A 399 -2.62 40.12 -30.30
CA PRO A 399 -2.12 41.11 -31.23
C PRO A 399 -1.51 40.45 -32.48
N LYS A 400 -1.71 41.05 -33.65
CA LYS A 400 -1.08 40.58 -34.89
C LYS A 400 0.44 40.77 -34.84
N VAL A 401 1.17 39.70 -35.13
CA VAL A 401 2.60 39.72 -35.48
C VAL A 401 2.74 39.01 -36.84
N GLU A 402 3.72 39.43 -37.63
CA GLU A 402 4.00 38.89 -38.97
C GLU A 402 4.77 37.54 -38.88
N PRO A 403 4.71 36.68 -39.91
CA PRO A 403 5.10 35.28 -39.76
C PRO A 403 6.60 35.02 -39.91
N GLU A 404 7.20 34.38 -38.90
CA GLU A 404 8.39 33.52 -39.07
C GLU A 404 8.03 32.04 -38.78
N PRO A 405 8.70 31.06 -39.42
CA PRO A 405 8.22 29.68 -39.44
C PRO A 405 8.92 28.76 -38.42
N THR A 406 8.16 28.15 -37.52
CA THR A 406 8.56 26.90 -36.85
C THR A 406 7.40 25.93 -36.70
N THR A 407 7.62 24.70 -37.14
CA THR A 407 6.87 23.50 -36.73
C THR A 407 7.88 22.41 -36.38
N PRO A 408 7.69 21.64 -35.29
CA PRO A 408 8.50 20.46 -35.05
C PRO A 408 8.23 19.41 -36.13
N ALA A 409 9.27 18.67 -36.53
CA ALA A 409 9.19 17.74 -37.65
C ALA A 409 8.84 16.31 -37.20
N SER A 410 8.32 15.49 -38.13
CA SER A 410 8.06 14.07 -37.89
C SER A 410 9.35 13.28 -37.66
N PHE A 411 9.23 12.10 -37.05
CA PHE A 411 10.35 11.19 -36.79
C PHE A 411 11.13 10.84 -38.07
N GLU A 412 10.44 10.67 -39.20
CA GLU A 412 11.04 10.47 -40.52
C GLU A 412 11.96 11.63 -40.94
N SER A 413 11.57 12.89 -40.69
CA SER A 413 12.40 14.06 -40.99
C SER A 413 13.62 14.21 -40.07
N ILE A 414 13.62 13.54 -38.92
CA ILE A 414 14.81 13.47 -38.04
C ILE A 414 15.81 12.45 -38.61
N ILE A 415 15.33 11.31 -39.11
CA ILE A 415 16.15 10.32 -39.81
C ILE A 415 16.74 10.92 -41.10
N GLU A 416 15.91 11.58 -41.91
CA GLU A 416 16.33 12.22 -43.17
C GLU A 416 17.44 13.27 -42.94
N LYS A 417 17.32 14.08 -41.88
CA LYS A 417 18.37 15.04 -41.48
C LYS A 417 19.62 14.40 -40.86
N PHE A 418 19.50 13.21 -40.29
CA PHE A 418 20.65 12.45 -39.79
C PHE A 418 21.44 11.85 -40.96
N GLU A 419 20.75 11.25 -41.94
CA GLU A 419 21.36 10.77 -43.19
C GLU A 419 21.98 11.92 -44.02
N GLU A 420 21.35 13.10 -44.09
CA GLU A 420 21.94 14.31 -44.71
C GLU A 420 23.19 14.85 -43.96
N SER A 421 23.41 14.47 -42.70
CA SER A 421 24.53 14.98 -41.88
C SER A 421 25.84 14.20 -42.05
N MET A 422 25.80 13.07 -42.77
CA MET A 422 26.91 12.12 -42.92
C MET A 422 27.32 11.99 -44.40
N SER A 423 28.57 11.62 -44.67
CA SER A 423 28.98 11.35 -46.05
C SER A 423 28.40 10.01 -46.57
N PRO A 424 28.26 9.82 -47.89
CA PRO A 424 27.70 8.57 -48.44
C PRO A 424 28.45 7.29 -48.04
N GLU A 425 29.75 7.38 -47.74
CA GLU A 425 30.54 6.24 -47.25
C GLU A 425 30.28 5.98 -45.75
N GLU A 426 30.04 7.01 -44.95
CA GLU A 426 29.65 6.89 -43.52
C GLU A 426 28.22 6.40 -43.34
N VAL A 427 27.28 6.82 -44.20
CA VAL A 427 25.90 6.29 -44.22
C VAL A 427 25.91 4.80 -44.54
N GLU A 428 26.65 4.36 -45.56
CA GLU A 428 26.73 2.94 -45.91
C GLU A 428 27.47 2.12 -44.84
N GLN A 429 28.58 2.63 -44.26
CA GLN A 429 29.24 1.95 -43.14
C GLN A 429 28.34 1.84 -41.90
N THR A 430 27.57 2.89 -41.59
CA THR A 430 26.62 2.86 -40.46
C THR A 430 25.50 1.87 -40.74
N ARG A 431 24.94 1.87 -41.95
CA ARG A 431 23.90 0.91 -42.37
C ARG A 431 24.40 -0.54 -42.32
N ILE A 432 25.64 -0.79 -42.75
CA ILE A 432 26.29 -2.09 -42.64
C ILE A 432 26.46 -2.47 -41.16
N ALA A 433 27.01 -1.58 -40.32
CA ALA A 433 27.21 -1.86 -38.88
C ALA A 433 25.89 -2.10 -38.12
N THR A 434 24.82 -1.37 -38.46
CA THR A 434 23.47 -1.62 -37.90
C THR A 434 22.89 -2.94 -38.38
N LEU A 435 23.15 -3.36 -39.63
CA LEU A 435 22.78 -4.71 -40.11
C LEU A 435 23.60 -5.81 -39.42
N ASP A 436 24.91 -5.61 -39.23
CA ASP A 436 25.81 -6.58 -38.60
C ASP A 436 25.42 -6.80 -37.13
N TRP A 437 25.09 -5.72 -36.40
CA TRP A 437 24.52 -5.77 -35.06
C TRP A 437 23.14 -6.47 -35.03
N LEU A 438 22.21 -6.09 -35.92
CA LEU A 438 20.89 -6.74 -36.00
C LEU A 438 20.97 -8.23 -36.37
N MET A 439 21.97 -8.64 -37.15
CA MET A 439 22.22 -10.06 -37.42
C MET A 439 22.87 -10.76 -36.22
N GLY A 440 23.73 -10.09 -35.44
CA GLY A 440 24.28 -10.60 -34.19
C GLY A 440 23.18 -10.96 -33.17
N GLU A 441 22.30 -10.01 -32.85
CA GLU A 441 21.15 -10.25 -31.96
C GLU A 441 20.17 -11.31 -32.52
N LEU A 442 20.06 -11.45 -33.85
CA LEU A 442 19.30 -12.54 -34.49
C LEU A 442 20.00 -13.89 -34.40
N GLU A 443 21.33 -13.97 -34.49
CA GLU A 443 22.07 -15.24 -34.34
C GLU A 443 22.12 -15.70 -32.88
N GLU A 444 22.26 -14.80 -31.90
CA GLU A 444 22.15 -15.15 -30.47
C GLU A 444 20.73 -15.61 -30.11
N SER A 445 19.69 -14.91 -30.57
CA SER A 445 18.31 -15.32 -30.28
C SER A 445 17.91 -16.65 -30.95
N VAL A 446 18.38 -16.92 -32.18
CA VAL A 446 18.10 -18.18 -32.91
C VAL A 446 18.92 -19.37 -32.40
N THR A 447 20.13 -19.18 -31.88
CA THR A 447 20.96 -20.30 -31.37
C THR A 447 20.51 -20.85 -30.00
N SER A 448 19.55 -20.19 -29.34
CA SER A 448 19.02 -20.62 -28.03
C SER A 448 18.12 -21.87 -28.06
N GLN A 449 17.65 -22.32 -29.24
CA GLN A 449 16.73 -23.46 -29.36
C GLN A 449 17.27 -24.64 -30.19
N GLY A 450 18.05 -25.49 -29.50
CA GLY A 450 18.10 -26.93 -29.77
C GLY A 450 19.25 -27.43 -30.64
N GLU A 451 20.35 -27.86 -30.01
CA GLU A 451 21.26 -28.85 -30.59
C GLU A 451 21.43 -30.08 -29.68
N GLU A 452 21.69 -31.23 -30.30
CA GLU A 452 21.43 -32.56 -29.74
C GLU A 452 22.68 -33.18 -29.10
N ALA A 453 22.59 -33.57 -27.82
CA ALA A 453 23.76 -33.99 -27.04
C ALA A 453 24.43 -35.29 -27.56
N PRO A 454 25.71 -35.27 -27.99
CA PRO A 454 26.37 -36.44 -28.59
C PRO A 454 26.75 -37.50 -27.55
N SER A 455 26.48 -38.78 -27.86
CA SER A 455 26.61 -39.89 -26.92
C SER A 455 28.05 -40.11 -26.39
N PRO A 456 28.25 -40.43 -25.09
CA PRO A 456 29.58 -40.64 -24.52
C PRO A 456 30.25 -41.93 -25.04
N LYS A 457 31.50 -41.81 -25.50
CA LYS A 457 32.34 -42.97 -25.90
C LYS A 457 32.98 -43.63 -24.67
N ALA A 458 33.08 -44.96 -24.71
CA ALA A 458 33.56 -45.77 -23.61
C ALA A 458 35.10 -45.67 -23.37
N PRO A 459 35.57 -45.70 -22.11
CA PRO A 459 37.00 -45.73 -21.77
C PRO A 459 37.54 -47.16 -21.61
N ALA A 460 38.78 -47.39 -22.06
CA ALA A 460 39.55 -48.61 -21.79
C ALA A 460 41.06 -48.37 -22.05
N PRO A 461 41.99 -49.17 -21.47
CA PRO A 461 41.94 -49.87 -20.19
C PRO A 461 43.14 -49.50 -19.27
N ARG A 462 43.14 -49.95 -18.00
CA ARG A 462 44.29 -49.80 -17.08
C ARG A 462 45.42 -50.81 -17.38
N PRO A 463 46.70 -50.42 -17.23
CA PRO A 463 47.81 -51.36 -17.00
C PRO A 463 47.79 -51.93 -15.57
N LEU A 464 48.34 -53.13 -15.38
CA LEU A 464 48.60 -53.75 -14.07
C LEU A 464 50.10 -53.77 -13.75
N ALA A 465 50.46 -53.49 -12.49
CA ALA A 465 51.64 -54.06 -11.83
C ALA A 465 51.50 -53.98 -10.29
N THR A 466 51.98 -55.02 -9.60
CA THR A 466 52.12 -55.18 -8.14
C THR A 466 53.57 -55.71 -7.88
N PRO A 467 54.05 -56.12 -6.66
CA PRO A 467 53.41 -56.23 -5.33
C PRO A 467 54.30 -55.83 -4.10
N SER A 468 53.77 -56.07 -2.88
CA SER A 468 54.49 -56.32 -1.60
C SER A 468 55.10 -55.12 -0.84
N ALA A 469 55.26 -55.15 0.50
CA ALA A 469 54.95 -56.19 1.51
C ALA A 469 54.68 -55.63 2.94
N ALA A 470 53.96 -56.43 3.75
CA ALA A 470 53.86 -56.44 5.23
C ALA A 470 53.23 -55.22 5.97
N GLY A 471 52.54 -55.38 7.12
CA GLY A 471 51.99 -56.61 7.73
C GLY A 471 51.93 -56.62 9.27
N ARG A 472 50.81 -57.10 9.85
CA ARG A 472 50.48 -57.34 11.29
C ARG A 472 50.13 -56.08 12.13
N ASP A 473 49.32 -56.15 13.19
CA ASP A 473 48.17 -57.03 13.54
C ASP A 473 47.35 -56.44 14.73
N HIS A 474 46.15 -57.00 14.97
CA HIS A 474 45.34 -56.94 16.21
C HIS A 474 44.73 -55.60 16.71
N VAL A 475 43.44 -55.44 16.35
CA VAL A 475 42.28 -55.46 17.26
C VAL A 475 42.38 -54.79 18.64
N SER A 476 41.47 -53.83 18.89
CA SER A 476 40.91 -53.57 20.23
C SER A 476 39.41 -53.28 20.12
N THR A 477 38.61 -53.80 21.05
CA THR A 477 37.16 -53.54 21.14
C THR A 477 36.80 -53.01 22.52
N ARG A 478 36.23 -51.79 22.61
CA ARG A 478 35.16 -51.48 23.57
C ARG A 478 34.47 -50.13 23.37
N ALA A 479 33.14 -50.22 23.34
CA ALA A 479 32.13 -49.27 23.81
C ALA A 479 32.57 -47.86 24.25
N GLY A 480 32.01 -46.85 23.59
CA GLY A 480 31.56 -45.65 24.29
C GLY A 480 30.22 -45.91 25.00
N PHE A 481 29.90 -45.14 26.04
CA PHE A 481 28.53 -44.94 26.51
C PHE A 481 28.38 -43.58 27.22
N LEU A 482 27.13 -43.22 27.51
CA LEU A 482 26.63 -41.89 27.82
C LEU A 482 27.01 -41.30 29.19
N SER A 483 26.48 -40.08 29.38
CA SER A 483 26.54 -39.14 30.50
C SER A 483 26.48 -39.68 31.94
N LYS A 484 26.94 -38.81 32.85
CA LYS A 484 27.07 -39.05 34.30
C LYS A 484 25.71 -39.27 34.98
N SER A 485 25.68 -40.23 35.91
CA SER A 485 24.85 -40.15 37.12
C SER A 485 25.65 -40.64 38.34
N LEU A 486 25.24 -40.26 39.55
CA LEU A 486 26.06 -40.35 40.77
C LEU A 486 25.93 -41.69 41.52
N PHE A 487 26.88 -41.95 42.42
CA PHE A 487 27.05 -43.23 43.14
C PHE A 487 26.87 -43.04 44.66
N ARG A 488 26.13 -43.96 45.33
CA ARG A 488 26.10 -44.20 46.81
C ARG A 488 25.39 -43.08 47.62
N ARG A 489 24.81 -43.26 48.83
CA ARG A 489 24.47 -44.39 49.76
C ARG A 489 23.56 -43.78 50.88
N GLN A 490 22.82 -44.44 51.78
CA GLN A 490 22.29 -45.82 51.99
C GLN A 490 21.25 -45.75 53.13
N GLY A 491 20.12 -46.49 53.12
CA GLY A 491 19.18 -46.41 54.26
C GLY A 491 17.98 -47.39 54.29
N LEU A 492 18.08 -48.38 55.16
CA LEU A 492 17.06 -49.13 55.93
C LEU A 492 15.53 -48.91 55.69
N ALA A 493 14.91 -49.94 55.09
CA ALA A 493 13.77 -50.73 55.58
C ALA A 493 12.69 -50.16 56.54
N THR A 494 11.42 -50.18 56.09
CA THR A 494 10.18 -50.73 56.72
C THR A 494 9.03 -50.56 55.69
N GLY A 495 7.87 -51.24 55.72
CA GLY A 495 7.37 -52.34 56.55
C GLY A 495 5.86 -52.15 56.87
N LYS A 496 5.00 -53.18 56.66
CA LYS A 496 3.51 -53.18 56.76
C LYS A 496 2.77 -52.45 55.61
N GLU A 497 1.50 -52.71 55.26
CA GLU A 497 0.52 -53.82 55.48
C GLU A 497 -0.48 -53.76 54.29
N SER A 498 -0.88 -54.84 53.61
CA SER A 498 -1.77 -55.97 53.99
C SER A 498 -3.28 -55.70 53.80
N ILE A 499 -3.85 -56.35 52.77
CA ILE A 499 -5.21 -56.95 52.70
C ILE A 499 -6.43 -56.03 52.95
N ASP A 500 -7.28 -55.89 51.92
CA ASP A 500 -8.67 -56.40 52.03
C ASP A 500 -9.30 -56.74 50.66
N GLY A 501 -10.47 -57.39 50.63
CA GLY A 501 -11.20 -57.71 49.39
C GLY A 501 -12.51 -58.50 49.55
N ARG A 502 -13.00 -59.08 48.43
CA ARG A 502 -14.37 -59.63 48.17
C ARG A 502 -15.37 -58.53 47.72
N GLY A 503 -16.44 -58.81 46.95
CA GLY A 503 -16.96 -60.06 46.37
C GLY A 503 -17.64 -59.78 45.00
N ARG A 504 -17.76 -60.73 44.06
CA ARG A 504 -18.68 -61.90 43.95
C ARG A 504 -20.09 -61.63 43.35
N VAL A 505 -20.16 -61.77 42.02
CA VAL A 505 -21.14 -62.51 41.16
C VAL A 505 -22.67 -62.24 41.10
N ASN A 506 -23.19 -62.33 39.86
CA ASN A 506 -24.51 -62.85 39.36
C ASN A 506 -25.72 -61.90 39.09
N GLY A 507 -26.44 -62.20 37.97
CA GLY A 507 -27.75 -61.65 37.57
C GLY A 507 -27.79 -61.16 36.09
N TYR A 508 -27.99 -61.94 35.02
CA TYR A 508 -29.12 -62.78 34.52
C TYR A 508 -30.32 -62.08 33.81
N ILE A 509 -30.22 -61.96 32.48
CA ILE A 509 -31.19 -62.27 31.39
C ILE A 509 -32.71 -62.20 31.65
N ASN A 510 -33.44 -61.40 30.83
CA ASN A 510 -34.68 -61.75 30.08
C ASN A 510 -35.18 -60.54 29.23
N GLY A 511 -35.97 -60.67 28.15
CA GLY A 511 -36.43 -61.85 27.40
C GLY A 511 -37.70 -61.60 26.54
N ALA A 512 -37.84 -62.31 25.40
CA ALA A 512 -38.96 -62.30 24.41
C ALA A 512 -39.18 -61.02 23.56
N GLY A 513 -39.65 -61.07 22.31
CA GLY A 513 -39.96 -62.16 21.34
C GLY A 513 -40.24 -61.51 19.94
N LYS A 514 -40.70 -62.13 18.84
CA LYS A 514 -40.97 -63.50 18.36
C LYS A 514 -41.51 -63.36 16.89
N VAL A 515 -40.99 -64.16 15.96
CA VAL A 515 -41.59 -64.66 14.67
C VAL A 515 -41.85 -63.76 13.42
N ASN A 516 -41.69 -64.42 12.25
CA ASN A 516 -42.13 -64.12 10.86
C ASN A 516 -41.37 -63.01 10.07
N GLY A 517 -41.09 -63.15 8.76
CA GLY A 517 -41.39 -64.25 7.81
C GLY A 517 -40.61 -64.15 6.47
N PHE A 518 -40.71 -65.17 5.60
CA PHE A 518 -39.93 -65.34 4.36
C PHE A 518 -40.60 -64.81 3.07
N ILE A 519 -39.77 -64.41 2.08
CA ILE A 519 -39.91 -64.57 0.61
C ILE A 519 -41.19 -64.03 -0.09
N ASN A 520 -40.99 -63.05 -0.99
CA ASN A 520 -41.23 -63.19 -2.44
C ASN A 520 -40.62 -61.98 -3.21
N GLY A 521 -40.10 -62.10 -4.44
CA GLY A 521 -39.69 -63.31 -5.16
C GLY A 521 -39.87 -63.27 -6.69
N ARG A 522 -38.78 -63.63 -7.42
CA ARG A 522 -38.69 -64.02 -8.85
C ARG A 522 -38.64 -62.90 -9.92
N GLY A 523 -37.78 -63.11 -10.92
CA GLY A 523 -37.61 -62.28 -12.12
C GLY A 523 -36.16 -62.23 -12.67
N ARG A 524 -35.32 -63.27 -12.46
CA ARG A 524 -35.10 -64.39 -13.40
C ARG A 524 -34.67 -63.98 -14.83
N VAL A 525 -33.39 -64.25 -15.16
CA VAL A 525 -32.80 -64.90 -16.37
C VAL A 525 -33.46 -64.71 -17.76
N ASN A 526 -32.73 -64.60 -18.88
CA ASN A 526 -31.32 -64.94 -19.18
C ASN A 526 -30.83 -64.16 -20.43
N GLY A 527 -29.51 -63.94 -20.57
CA GLY A 527 -28.89 -63.40 -21.78
C GLY A 527 -27.53 -64.05 -22.04
N PHE A 528 -27.23 -64.44 -23.29
CA PHE A 528 -26.07 -65.29 -23.63
C PHE A 528 -25.05 -64.58 -24.54
N ILE A 529 -23.78 -64.64 -24.13
CA ILE A 529 -22.54 -64.82 -24.91
C ILE A 529 -22.48 -64.24 -26.35
N ASN A 530 -21.53 -63.31 -26.56
CA ASN A 530 -20.52 -63.34 -27.63
C ASN A 530 -19.42 -62.28 -27.36
N GLY A 531 -18.12 -62.59 -27.28
CA GLY A 531 -17.51 -63.92 -27.24
C GLY A 531 -16.01 -63.94 -26.90
N ARG A 532 -15.57 -65.12 -26.40
CA ARG A 532 -14.31 -65.86 -26.69
C ARG A 532 -12.93 -65.18 -26.45
N GLY A 533 -12.02 -65.75 -25.65
CA GLY A 533 -12.16 -66.85 -24.67
C GLY A 533 -10.87 -67.63 -24.32
N TYR A 534 -10.92 -68.35 -23.18
CA TYR A 534 -10.36 -69.68 -22.82
C TYR A 534 -8.98 -70.16 -23.36
N VAL A 535 -8.16 -70.94 -22.63
CA VAL A 535 -8.29 -71.73 -21.37
C VAL A 535 -6.96 -71.58 -20.55
N ASN A 536 -6.70 -72.09 -19.34
CA ASN A 536 -7.21 -73.17 -18.46
C ASN A 536 -6.94 -72.79 -16.97
N GLY A 537 -7.25 -73.55 -15.91
CA GLY A 537 -7.93 -74.85 -15.77
C GLY A 537 -7.47 -75.62 -14.50
N ALA A 538 -8.37 -76.41 -13.89
CA ALA A 538 -8.17 -77.24 -12.68
C ALA A 538 -7.86 -76.51 -11.34
N GLY A 539 -8.08 -77.19 -10.20
CA GLY A 539 -7.92 -76.62 -8.86
C GLY A 539 -8.09 -77.66 -7.73
N LEU A 540 -8.43 -77.17 -6.51
CA LEU A 540 -8.54 -77.87 -5.21
C LEU A 540 -7.21 -78.26 -4.52
N THR A 541 -6.93 -77.59 -3.39
CA THR A 541 -6.94 -78.23 -2.05
C THR A 541 -6.84 -77.19 -0.93
N MET A 542 -7.54 -77.40 0.18
CA MET A 542 -7.29 -76.67 1.44
C MET A 542 -6.14 -77.35 2.20
N VAL A 543 -5.26 -76.55 2.81
CA VAL A 543 -4.17 -77.06 3.68
C VAL A 543 -4.30 -76.45 5.07
N HIS A 544 -4.26 -77.30 6.10
CA HIS A 544 -4.25 -76.87 7.51
C HIS A 544 -2.92 -76.23 7.91
N LEU A 545 -2.99 -75.16 8.71
CA LEU A 545 -1.82 -74.57 9.38
C LEU A 545 -1.62 -75.21 10.77
N PRO A 546 -0.49 -75.91 11.03
CA PRO A 546 -0.18 -76.42 12.36
C PRO A 546 0.39 -75.30 13.26
N THR A 547 -0.10 -75.22 14.50
CA THR A 547 0.32 -74.21 15.49
C THR A 547 1.68 -74.55 16.13
N GLY A 548 2.75 -73.87 15.71
CA GLY A 548 4.12 -74.05 16.21
C GLY A 548 4.80 -72.73 16.63
N ARG A 549 5.13 -72.59 17.93
CA ARG A 549 5.49 -71.32 18.61
C ARG A 549 6.87 -70.73 18.26
N ARG A 550 7.13 -70.35 17.00
CA ARG A 550 8.41 -69.76 16.52
C ARG A 550 8.66 -68.28 16.88
N ARG A 551 8.53 -67.89 18.15
CA ARG A 551 8.82 -66.51 18.59
C ARG A 551 10.27 -66.07 18.34
N SER A 552 11.24 -66.98 18.48
CA SER A 552 12.66 -66.71 18.22
C SER A 552 12.96 -66.41 16.74
N THR A 553 12.29 -67.07 15.80
CA THR A 553 12.51 -66.85 14.35
C THR A 553 12.03 -65.47 13.92
N ILE A 554 10.89 -65.00 14.45
CA ILE A 554 10.37 -63.64 14.19
C ILE A 554 11.30 -62.58 14.82
N ALA A 555 11.78 -62.81 16.04
CA ALA A 555 12.75 -61.91 16.68
C ALA A 555 14.09 -61.83 15.92
N ALA A 556 14.59 -62.95 15.37
CA ALA A 556 15.79 -62.98 14.54
C ALA A 556 15.61 -62.23 13.21
N LEU A 557 14.43 -62.35 12.57
CA LEU A 557 14.08 -61.57 11.37
C LEU A 557 14.01 -60.08 11.68
N GLY A 558 13.34 -59.68 12.77
CA GLY A 558 13.28 -58.28 13.21
C GLY A 558 14.66 -57.69 13.50
N ALA A 559 15.51 -58.41 14.23
CA ALA A 559 16.90 -58.01 14.47
C ALA A 559 17.71 -57.92 13.17
N GLY A 560 17.52 -58.86 12.23
CA GLY A 560 18.15 -58.81 10.91
C GLY A 560 17.75 -57.58 10.09
N VAL A 561 16.46 -57.20 10.10
CA VAL A 561 15.98 -55.98 9.42
C VAL A 561 16.52 -54.71 10.08
N VAL A 562 16.55 -54.64 11.42
CA VAL A 562 17.14 -53.49 12.13
C VAL A 562 18.64 -53.36 11.85
N ILE A 563 19.39 -54.46 11.85
CA ILE A 563 20.83 -54.46 11.52
C ILE A 563 21.04 -54.08 10.03
N ALA A 564 20.20 -54.58 9.12
CA ALA A 564 20.24 -54.20 7.71
C ALA A 564 19.94 -52.71 7.49
N LEU A 565 18.99 -52.13 8.24
CA LEU A 565 18.71 -50.68 8.22
C LEU A 565 19.87 -49.86 8.78
N ILE A 566 20.49 -50.28 9.89
CA ILE A 566 21.68 -49.60 10.45
C ILE A 566 22.86 -49.68 9.46
N ILE A 567 23.07 -50.82 8.81
CA ILE A 567 24.09 -50.98 7.78
C ILE A 567 23.77 -50.15 6.53
N LEU A 568 22.50 -50.06 6.12
CA LEU A 568 22.08 -49.22 5.00
C LEU A 568 22.34 -47.73 5.30
N VAL A 569 21.96 -47.25 6.50
CA VAL A 569 22.22 -45.87 6.94
C VAL A 569 23.71 -45.58 7.08
N ALA A 570 24.54 -46.57 7.47
CA ALA A 570 25.99 -46.44 7.53
C ALA A 570 26.70 -46.64 6.17
N LEU A 571 25.97 -47.04 5.12
CA LEU A 571 26.46 -47.16 3.74
C LEU A 571 25.92 -46.08 2.80
N LEU A 572 24.90 -45.33 3.21
CA LEU A 572 24.63 -44.02 2.67
C LEU A 572 25.86 -43.13 2.98
N PRO A 573 26.49 -42.49 1.99
CA PRO A 573 27.46 -41.46 2.30
C PRO A 573 26.78 -40.34 3.08
N PRO A 574 27.48 -39.62 3.98
CA PRO A 574 26.97 -38.35 4.48
C PRO A 574 26.69 -37.44 3.27
N PRO A 575 25.69 -36.55 3.32
CA PRO A 575 25.39 -35.65 2.23
C PRO A 575 26.59 -34.72 2.00
N THR A 576 27.42 -35.04 1.00
CA THR A 576 28.57 -34.21 0.60
C THR A 576 28.10 -33.06 -0.29
N GLY A 577 27.21 -32.23 0.25
CA GLY A 577 27.19 -30.82 -0.15
C GLY A 577 28.49 -30.15 0.30
N PRO A 578 28.86 -29.00 -0.30
CA PRO A 578 29.79 -28.11 0.38
C PRO A 578 29.23 -27.74 1.76
N ALA A 579 30.11 -27.42 2.72
CA ALA A 579 29.67 -26.81 3.96
C ALA A 579 28.98 -25.47 3.66
N ALA A 580 28.02 -25.07 4.49
CA ALA A 580 27.50 -23.70 4.42
C ALA A 580 28.67 -22.71 4.61
N PRO A 581 28.75 -21.65 3.78
CA PRO A 581 29.89 -20.71 3.83
C PRO A 581 29.90 -19.87 5.11
N ILE A 582 28.73 -19.70 5.74
CA ILE A 582 28.53 -19.07 7.04
C ILE A 582 27.69 -20.04 7.90
N VAL A 583 28.01 -20.17 9.19
CA VAL A 583 27.38 -21.11 10.12
C VAL A 583 26.85 -20.37 11.34
N ILE A 584 25.53 -20.25 11.42
CA ILE A 584 24.82 -19.55 12.51
C ILE A 584 25.02 -20.28 13.86
N ASP A 585 26.06 -19.91 14.61
CA ASP A 585 26.42 -20.46 15.92
C ASP A 585 26.91 -19.41 16.96
N GLY A 586 27.14 -18.16 16.53
CA GLY A 586 27.59 -17.02 17.32
C GLY A 586 29.10 -16.71 17.20
N SER A 587 29.86 -17.53 16.47
CA SER A 587 31.32 -17.39 16.26
C SER A 587 31.67 -16.83 14.87
N LEU A 588 31.72 -15.50 14.80
CA LEU A 588 31.84 -14.65 13.60
C LEU A 588 33.20 -14.72 12.85
N GLN A 589 33.80 -15.92 12.72
CA GLN A 589 35.12 -16.15 12.12
C GLN A 589 35.05 -16.38 10.60
N ASP A 590 34.00 -17.04 10.14
CA ASP A 590 33.63 -17.20 8.73
C ASP A 590 33.32 -15.86 8.04
N TRP A 591 32.65 -14.94 8.76
CA TRP A 591 32.43 -13.57 8.33
C TRP A 591 33.71 -12.77 8.02
N THR A 592 34.92 -13.24 8.35
CA THR A 592 36.19 -12.46 8.22
C THR A 592 36.40 -11.89 6.81
N GLU A 593 36.12 -12.65 5.76
CA GLU A 593 36.34 -12.22 4.37
C GLU A 593 35.13 -11.47 3.76
N VAL A 594 33.96 -11.51 4.41
CA VAL A 594 32.77 -10.76 3.97
C VAL A 594 32.99 -9.26 4.24
N PRO A 595 32.92 -8.39 3.23
CA PRO A 595 33.06 -6.94 3.44
C PRO A 595 31.95 -6.36 4.31
N LYS A 596 32.29 -5.39 5.14
CA LYS A 596 31.37 -4.75 6.09
C LYS A 596 31.30 -3.25 5.85
N PHE A 597 30.13 -2.69 6.14
CA PHE A 597 29.88 -1.26 6.13
C PHE A 597 29.94 -0.75 7.58
N ASP A 598 30.52 0.42 7.78
CA ASP A 598 30.75 1.08 9.08
C ASP A 598 30.11 2.48 9.14
N ALA A 599 29.10 2.71 8.30
CA ALA A 599 28.36 3.97 8.21
C ALA A 599 26.97 3.81 8.81
N ALA A 600 26.80 4.28 10.05
CA ALA A 600 25.55 4.24 10.79
C ALA A 600 25.40 5.50 11.65
N THR A 601 24.17 5.84 12.03
CA THR A 601 23.91 6.98 12.90
C THR A 601 24.47 6.75 14.31
N PRO A 602 25.07 7.76 14.96
CA PRO A 602 25.57 7.62 16.33
C PRO A 602 24.41 7.39 17.32
N SER A 603 24.73 6.85 18.49
CA SER A 603 23.77 6.64 19.57
C SER A 603 24.35 7.02 20.93
N THR A 604 23.47 7.33 21.89
CA THR A 604 23.83 7.59 23.30
C THR A 604 24.21 6.30 24.03
N ASN A 605 23.65 5.16 23.61
CA ASN A 605 23.91 3.83 24.15
C ASN A 605 24.84 3.03 23.19
N PRO A 606 26.08 2.70 23.58
CA PRO A 606 27.01 2.01 22.70
C PRO A 606 26.61 0.55 22.41
N ASP A 607 25.83 -0.09 23.29
CA ASP A 607 25.42 -1.49 23.14
C ASP A 607 24.31 -1.66 22.07
N VAL A 608 23.79 -0.55 21.51
CA VAL A 608 22.94 -0.51 20.30
C VAL A 608 23.48 0.40 19.18
N GLU A 609 24.53 1.20 19.42
CA GLU A 609 25.20 1.96 18.36
C GLU A 609 25.84 1.00 17.33
N LEU A 610 25.35 0.98 16.09
CA LEU A 610 25.87 0.11 15.04
C LEU A 610 27.31 0.52 14.67
N ALA A 611 28.20 -0.47 14.59
CA ALA A 611 29.63 -0.29 14.30
C ALA A 611 30.07 -0.98 13.01
N GLU A 612 29.55 -2.18 12.71
CA GLU A 612 29.73 -2.87 11.43
C GLU A 612 28.47 -3.65 11.06
N TYR A 613 28.08 -3.66 9.78
CA TYR A 613 26.99 -4.48 9.25
C TYR A 613 27.32 -5.05 7.86
N ALA A 614 26.74 -6.19 7.48
CA ALA A 614 26.98 -6.84 6.18
C ALA A 614 25.83 -7.76 5.74
N SER A 615 25.76 -7.99 4.43
CA SER A 615 25.00 -9.05 3.76
C SER A 615 25.97 -10.07 3.14
N PHE A 616 25.49 -11.29 2.91
CA PHE A 616 26.13 -12.27 2.04
C PHE A 616 25.08 -13.22 1.46
N MET A 617 25.24 -13.66 0.21
CA MET A 617 24.31 -14.57 -0.48
C MET A 617 25.03 -15.88 -0.85
N ASP A 618 24.41 -17.03 -0.59
CA ASP A 618 24.81 -18.33 -1.17
C ASP A 618 23.56 -19.16 -1.47
N ARG A 619 23.23 -19.24 -2.78
CA ARG A 619 22.05 -19.94 -3.30
C ARG A 619 20.78 -19.38 -2.64
N ASP A 620 19.99 -20.26 -2.04
CA ASP A 620 18.65 -19.99 -1.54
C ASP A 620 18.64 -19.28 -0.16
N TYR A 621 19.76 -18.68 0.26
CA TYR A 621 19.97 -18.13 1.61
C TYR A 621 20.68 -16.77 1.62
N LEU A 622 19.96 -15.77 2.15
CA LEU A 622 20.49 -14.47 2.54
C LEU A 622 21.01 -14.55 3.99
N TYR A 623 22.29 -14.27 4.17
CA TYR A 623 22.95 -14.13 5.46
C TYR A 623 23.11 -12.65 5.79
N LEU A 624 22.85 -12.28 7.04
CA LEU A 624 22.88 -10.90 7.51
C LEU A 624 23.68 -10.80 8.83
N PHE A 625 24.44 -9.71 8.97
CA PHE A 625 25.36 -9.48 10.08
C PHE A 625 25.19 -8.06 10.63
N ALA A 626 25.23 -7.94 11.96
CA ALA A 626 25.30 -6.67 12.66
C ALA A 626 26.20 -6.77 13.90
N ARG A 627 27.05 -5.77 14.12
CA ARG A 627 27.85 -5.59 15.33
C ARG A 627 27.73 -4.18 15.85
N THR A 628 27.50 -4.05 17.15
CA THR A 628 27.42 -2.79 17.90
C THR A 628 28.80 -2.29 18.34
N ARG A 629 28.91 -1.04 18.83
CA ARG A 629 30.17 -0.49 19.35
C ARG A 629 30.50 -1.02 20.75
N GLY A 630 29.47 -1.17 21.57
CA GLY A 630 29.45 -1.96 22.79
C GLY A 630 29.15 -3.44 22.50
N ALA A 631 28.87 -4.22 23.54
CA ALA A 631 28.61 -5.66 23.38
C ALA A 631 27.20 -5.89 22.83
N THR A 632 27.08 -6.67 21.75
CA THR A 632 25.78 -6.90 21.11
C THR A 632 24.85 -7.69 22.04
N PHE A 633 23.62 -7.19 22.22
CA PHE A 633 22.64 -7.68 23.17
C PHE A 633 23.12 -7.67 24.64
N ALA A 634 23.87 -6.65 25.06
CA ALA A 634 24.44 -6.58 26.41
C ALA A 634 23.40 -6.54 27.54
N ASP A 635 22.18 -6.04 27.31
CA ASP A 635 21.27 -5.73 28.42
C ASP A 635 20.95 -6.97 29.26
N ARG A 636 20.95 -6.77 30.58
CA ARG A 636 20.73 -7.78 31.61
C ARG A 636 19.35 -7.67 32.27
N VAL A 637 18.55 -6.65 31.94
CA VAL A 637 17.26 -6.35 32.56
C VAL A 637 16.08 -6.54 31.59
N GLY A 638 16.12 -5.85 30.45
CA GLY A 638 15.18 -5.88 29.33
C GLY A 638 15.79 -6.60 28.11
N TYR A 639 15.59 -6.07 26.90
CA TYR A 639 16.18 -6.63 25.68
C TYR A 639 16.61 -5.48 24.79
N ASP A 640 17.72 -5.65 24.08
CA ASP A 640 18.05 -4.83 22.93
C ASP A 640 17.46 -5.51 21.66
N GLY A 641 17.05 -4.73 20.67
CA GLY A 641 16.53 -5.21 19.39
C GLY A 641 17.46 -4.89 18.23
N ILE A 642 17.62 -5.83 17.29
CA ILE A 642 18.22 -5.56 15.97
C ILE A 642 17.24 -6.02 14.89
N PHE A 643 17.00 -5.13 13.93
CA PHE A 643 16.05 -5.28 12.84
C PHE A 643 16.79 -5.21 11.51
N PHE A 644 16.50 -6.15 10.61
CA PHE A 644 16.93 -6.09 9.21
C PHE A 644 15.69 -5.90 8.36
N LEU A 645 15.49 -4.68 7.85
CA LEU A 645 14.38 -4.32 6.98
C LEU A 645 14.83 -4.57 5.54
N ILE A 646 14.18 -5.55 4.91
CA ILE A 646 14.52 -6.08 3.58
C ILE A 646 13.48 -5.57 2.60
N ASP A 647 13.95 -4.76 1.67
CA ASP A 647 13.29 -4.33 0.44
C ASP A 647 13.71 -5.35 -0.63
N GLY A 648 12.74 -6.11 -1.13
CA GLY A 648 12.96 -7.36 -1.87
C GLY A 648 13.02 -7.14 -3.38
N ASP A 649 12.10 -6.33 -3.91
CA ASP A 649 12.02 -6.00 -5.34
C ASP A 649 12.82 -4.75 -5.75
N GLY A 650 13.30 -3.95 -4.79
CA GLY A 650 14.06 -2.72 -5.04
C GLY A 650 13.19 -1.48 -5.24
N ASP A 651 11.87 -1.54 -5.09
CA ASP A 651 10.95 -0.41 -5.24
C ASP A 651 10.65 0.27 -3.89
N ALA A 652 11.17 1.50 -3.71
CA ALA A 652 10.91 2.31 -2.53
C ALA A 652 9.43 2.75 -2.35
N ALA A 653 8.53 2.36 -3.27
CA ALA A 653 7.07 2.56 -3.18
C ALA A 653 6.29 1.34 -2.65
N THR A 654 6.92 0.17 -2.44
CA THR A 654 6.29 -1.03 -1.86
C THR A 654 6.59 -1.17 -0.35
N GLY A 655 6.06 -2.23 0.28
CA GLY A 655 6.37 -2.60 1.65
C GLY A 655 6.12 -1.52 2.72
N PHE A 656 6.97 -1.50 3.76
CA PHE A 656 6.99 -0.50 4.83
C PHE A 656 8.14 0.50 4.64
N THR A 657 7.85 1.80 4.69
CA THR A 657 8.81 2.87 4.40
C THR A 657 9.79 3.06 5.55
N PHE A 658 11.09 2.83 5.32
CA PHE A 658 12.14 3.07 6.32
C PHE A 658 13.50 3.41 5.69
N ALA A 659 14.15 4.48 6.15
CA ALA A 659 15.41 5.00 5.62
C ALA A 659 15.43 5.25 4.09
N GLY A 660 14.25 5.36 3.47
CA GLY A 660 14.09 5.46 2.01
C GLY A 660 14.03 4.14 1.24
N LEU A 661 13.89 3.00 1.93
CA LEU A 661 13.58 1.68 1.36
C LEU A 661 12.07 1.40 1.42
N GLY A 662 11.58 0.52 0.54
CA GLY A 662 10.26 -0.09 0.58
C GLY A 662 10.36 -1.51 1.14
N ALA A 663 10.29 -1.67 2.46
CA ALA A 663 10.62 -2.96 3.08
C ALA A 663 9.48 -3.98 2.94
N ASP A 664 9.57 -4.90 1.98
CA ASP A 664 8.70 -6.07 1.84
C ASP A 664 8.77 -7.05 3.03
N ALA A 665 9.87 -7.04 3.78
CA ALA A 665 10.04 -7.91 4.93
C ALA A 665 10.87 -7.26 6.05
N VAL A 666 10.73 -7.79 7.26
CA VAL A 666 11.64 -7.49 8.37
C VAL A 666 11.99 -8.74 9.15
N VAL A 667 13.29 -8.90 9.44
CA VAL A 667 13.74 -9.79 10.51
C VAL A 667 13.80 -9.00 11.81
N GLU A 668 12.98 -9.35 12.79
CA GLU A 668 13.12 -8.90 14.18
C GLU A 668 14.02 -9.87 14.95
N VAL A 669 15.10 -9.40 15.58
CA VAL A 669 15.89 -10.18 16.53
C VAL A 669 15.93 -9.47 17.88
N ASP A 670 15.29 -10.07 18.89
CA ASP A 670 15.37 -9.62 20.28
C ASP A 670 16.50 -10.39 20.99
N GLY A 671 17.31 -9.71 21.80
CA GLY A 671 18.37 -10.39 22.56
C GLY A 671 18.69 -9.72 23.90
N GLY A 672 19.43 -10.46 24.74
CA GLY A 672 19.93 -9.95 26.00
C GLY A 672 20.88 -10.92 26.70
N ASN A 673 21.75 -10.39 27.56
CA ASN A 673 22.88 -11.09 28.18
C ASN A 673 23.80 -11.74 27.13
N GLU A 674 24.17 -10.98 26.09
CA GLU A 674 25.12 -11.36 25.05
C GLU A 674 24.62 -12.54 24.18
N SER A 675 23.29 -12.68 24.03
CA SER A 675 22.64 -13.82 23.34
C SER A 675 21.26 -13.49 22.74
N VAL A 676 20.87 -14.19 21.66
CA VAL A 676 19.53 -14.08 21.05
C VAL A 676 18.47 -14.69 21.98
N ALA A 677 17.38 -13.95 22.21
CA ALA A 677 16.20 -14.40 22.94
C ALA A 677 15.06 -14.82 22.00
N ALA A 678 14.90 -14.16 20.86
CA ALA A 678 13.99 -14.53 19.79
C ALA A 678 14.46 -13.99 18.43
N ALA A 679 14.14 -14.70 17.35
CA ALA A 679 14.22 -14.18 15.99
C ALA A 679 12.91 -14.48 15.26
N ARG A 680 12.43 -13.55 14.44
CA ARG A 680 11.16 -13.63 13.69
C ARG A 680 11.35 -13.01 12.32
N LEU A 681 10.74 -13.63 11.29
CA LEU A 681 10.55 -13.00 9.99
C LEU A 681 9.10 -12.53 9.89
N PHE A 682 8.89 -11.33 9.35
CA PHE A 682 7.58 -10.85 8.93
C PHE A 682 7.65 -10.33 7.50
N SER A 683 6.54 -10.45 6.76
CA SER A 683 6.35 -9.82 5.46
C SER A 683 5.34 -8.68 5.54
N PHE A 684 5.50 -7.66 4.73
CA PHE A 684 4.57 -6.55 4.55
C PHE A 684 3.80 -6.72 3.24
N PRO A 685 2.50 -6.38 3.18
CA PRO A 685 1.84 -6.15 1.90
C PRO A 685 2.37 -4.86 1.26
N ALA A 686 2.32 -4.76 -0.08
CA ALA A 686 2.87 -3.62 -0.82
C ALA A 686 2.28 -2.25 -0.42
N ASP A 687 1.08 -2.19 0.14
CA ASP A 687 0.41 -0.99 0.62
C ASP A 687 0.56 -0.80 2.15
N ALA A 688 1.72 -1.17 2.71
CA ALA A 688 1.99 -1.05 4.14
C ALA A 688 2.62 0.28 4.59
N GLU A 689 3.26 1.06 3.70
CA GLU A 689 3.93 2.35 3.91
C GLU A 689 4.24 2.69 5.38
N LEU A 690 3.29 3.35 6.07
CA LEU A 690 3.38 3.82 7.45
C LEU A 690 2.39 3.07 8.37
N ASN A 691 2.36 1.74 8.28
CA ASN A 691 1.47 0.86 9.04
C ASN A 691 2.15 -0.47 9.38
N TRP A 692 3.10 -0.41 10.31
CA TRP A 692 3.87 -1.53 10.87
C TRP A 692 3.00 -2.70 11.38
N SER A 693 1.75 -2.39 11.73
CA SER A 693 0.75 -3.34 12.23
C SER A 693 0.14 -4.25 11.15
N ARG A 694 0.43 -4.02 9.86
CA ARG A 694 0.00 -4.87 8.74
C ARG A 694 0.91 -6.07 8.45
N ARG A 695 2.04 -6.20 9.14
CA ARG A 695 3.02 -7.26 8.86
C ARG A 695 2.51 -8.65 9.27
N GLU A 696 2.72 -9.63 8.40
CA GLU A 696 2.26 -11.01 8.57
C GLU A 696 3.41 -11.94 8.96
N GLY A 697 3.11 -12.98 9.74
CA GLY A 697 4.13 -13.82 10.38
C GLY A 697 4.75 -14.87 9.47
N GLY A 698 5.99 -14.65 9.05
CA GLY A 698 6.77 -15.57 8.21
C GLY A 698 7.40 -16.74 8.96
N ARG A 699 8.23 -17.52 8.25
CA ARG A 699 9.05 -18.62 8.77
C ARG A 699 10.43 -18.60 8.10
N GLY A 700 11.33 -19.51 8.48
CA GLY A 700 12.60 -19.66 7.77
C GLY A 700 13.73 -18.71 8.20
N VAL A 701 13.69 -18.19 9.43
CA VAL A 701 14.81 -17.45 10.04
C VAL A 701 15.56 -18.31 11.06
N SER A 702 16.90 -18.20 11.05
CA SER A 702 17.79 -18.65 12.11
C SER A 702 18.69 -17.49 12.54
N ALA A 703 19.03 -17.38 13.83
CA ALA A 703 19.89 -16.32 14.34
C ALA A 703 20.73 -16.80 15.54
N ALA A 704 21.96 -16.30 15.64
CA ALA A 704 22.85 -16.52 16.76
C ALA A 704 23.64 -15.24 17.06
N ALA A 705 24.02 -15.04 18.32
CA ALA A 705 24.77 -13.86 18.72
C ALA A 705 25.72 -14.16 19.87
N SER A 706 26.71 -13.28 19.98
CA SER A 706 27.65 -13.18 21.10
C SER A 706 27.93 -11.71 21.38
N ALA A 707 28.69 -11.40 22.44
CA ALA A 707 29.15 -10.04 22.72
C ALA A 707 29.91 -9.38 21.54
N SER A 708 30.40 -10.16 20.56
CA SER A 708 31.07 -9.67 19.35
C SER A 708 30.17 -9.41 18.14
N GLY A 709 28.86 -9.68 18.21
CA GLY A 709 27.91 -9.41 17.12
C GLY A 709 26.77 -10.43 17.00
N LEU A 710 25.85 -10.13 16.09
CA LEU A 710 24.71 -10.93 15.66
C LEU A 710 24.92 -11.40 14.21
N GLU A 711 24.56 -12.64 13.95
CA GLU A 711 24.42 -13.22 12.62
C GLU A 711 23.04 -13.88 12.44
N VAL A 712 22.51 -13.78 11.23
CA VAL A 712 21.18 -14.21 10.83
C VAL A 712 21.26 -14.93 9.49
N GLN A 713 20.43 -15.94 9.30
CA GLN A 713 20.17 -16.60 8.02
C GLN A 713 18.66 -16.58 7.74
N VAL A 714 18.28 -16.16 6.53
CA VAL A 714 16.92 -16.23 6.00
C VAL A 714 16.94 -17.03 4.69
N ALA A 715 16.01 -17.98 4.53
CA ALA A 715 15.84 -18.65 3.25
C ALA A 715 14.99 -17.77 2.30
N VAL A 716 15.53 -17.49 1.11
CA VAL A 716 15.00 -16.52 0.13
C VAL A 716 13.56 -16.84 -0.30
N ASP A 717 13.18 -18.12 -0.37
CA ASP A 717 11.81 -18.60 -0.61
C ASP A 717 10.74 -18.04 0.38
N ASN A 718 11.14 -17.40 1.48
CA ASN A 718 10.24 -16.79 2.47
C ASN A 718 10.18 -15.25 2.36
N LEU A 719 10.91 -14.67 1.41
CA LEU A 719 10.89 -13.24 1.08
C LEU A 719 10.02 -13.06 -0.17
N LEU A 720 8.96 -12.26 -0.05
CA LEU A 720 8.09 -11.95 -1.19
C LEU A 720 8.84 -11.06 -2.19
N SER A 721 8.53 -11.22 -3.48
CA SER A 721 9.05 -10.41 -4.60
C SER A 721 10.59 -10.32 -4.75
N PHE A 722 11.37 -11.17 -4.06
CA PHE A 722 12.82 -11.00 -3.93
C PHE A 722 13.59 -11.16 -5.27
N ASP A 723 14.34 -10.12 -5.65
CA ASP A 723 15.32 -10.12 -6.74
C ASP A 723 16.75 -9.96 -6.18
N GLU A 724 17.62 -10.93 -6.46
CA GLU A 724 19.01 -10.95 -6.01
C GLU A 724 19.83 -9.71 -6.46
N ALA A 725 19.51 -9.10 -7.60
CA ALA A 725 20.17 -7.87 -8.06
C ALA A 725 19.56 -6.60 -7.45
N ALA A 726 18.25 -6.58 -7.25
CA ALA A 726 17.52 -5.39 -6.82
C ALA A 726 17.47 -5.18 -5.31
N PHE A 727 17.49 -6.25 -4.50
CA PHE A 727 17.21 -6.17 -3.06
C PHE A 727 18.09 -5.17 -2.29
N ARG A 728 17.51 -4.55 -1.26
CA ARG A 728 18.19 -3.62 -0.35
C ARG A 728 17.89 -4.00 1.10
N VAL A 729 18.87 -3.91 1.99
CA VAL A 729 18.64 -4.16 3.43
C VAL A 729 19.15 -3.03 4.29
N ALA A 730 18.25 -2.37 5.01
CA ALA A 730 18.57 -1.44 6.08
C ALA A 730 18.67 -2.19 7.42
N VAL A 731 19.60 -1.76 8.27
CA VAL A 731 19.81 -2.31 9.62
C VAL A 731 19.44 -1.24 10.64
N TYR A 732 18.62 -1.61 11.62
CA TYR A 732 18.23 -0.75 12.75
C TYR A 732 18.48 -1.47 14.07
N ALA A 733 18.91 -0.75 15.09
CA ALA A 733 19.14 -1.26 16.44
C ALA A 733 18.56 -0.30 17.48
N ASP A 734 17.93 -0.82 18.53
CA ASP A 734 17.09 -0.07 19.48
C ASP A 734 17.18 -0.71 20.88
N ASP A 735 17.36 0.09 21.94
CA ASP A 735 17.34 -0.38 23.33
C ASP A 735 15.92 -0.40 23.95
N PHE A 736 14.93 0.02 23.16
CA PHE A 736 13.53 0.22 23.50
C PHE A 736 13.26 1.20 24.65
N ASP A 737 14.26 1.88 25.20
CA ASP A 737 14.14 2.97 26.18
C ASP A 737 14.67 4.32 25.61
N GLY A 738 14.87 4.39 24.30
CA GLY A 738 14.98 5.62 23.50
C GLY A 738 16.29 5.78 22.73
N ALA A 739 17.32 4.98 23.00
CA ALA A 739 18.56 5.05 22.24
C ALA A 739 18.53 4.05 21.08
N SER A 740 18.86 4.53 19.88
CA SER A 740 18.87 3.68 18.68
C SER A 740 19.91 4.10 17.64
N SER A 741 20.10 3.29 16.59
CA SER A 741 21.06 3.50 15.51
C SER A 741 20.59 2.84 14.22
N ARG A 742 20.78 3.49 13.06
CA ARG A 742 20.44 2.94 11.72
C ARG A 742 21.63 2.97 10.76
N SER A 743 21.68 2.01 9.84
CA SER A 743 22.57 2.01 8.68
C SER A 743 22.33 3.24 7.79
N GLU A 744 23.40 3.93 7.37
CA GLU A 744 23.33 5.09 6.47
C GLU A 744 23.39 4.74 4.97
N ALA A 745 23.68 3.48 4.64
CA ALA A 745 23.59 2.94 3.30
C ALA A 745 23.00 1.52 3.39
N PRO A 746 22.02 1.14 2.54
CA PRO A 746 21.54 -0.24 2.52
C PRO A 746 22.62 -1.19 2.02
N LEU A 747 22.55 -2.42 2.53
CA LEU A 747 23.24 -3.57 1.97
C LEU A 747 22.57 -4.01 0.65
N SER A 748 23.27 -4.79 -0.16
CA SER A 748 22.77 -5.38 -1.41
C SER A 748 23.53 -6.68 -1.73
N HIS A 749 23.35 -7.25 -2.93
CA HIS A 749 24.25 -8.27 -3.46
C HIS A 749 25.67 -7.75 -3.73
N ASP A 750 25.80 -6.48 -4.16
CA ASP A 750 27.11 -5.86 -4.38
C ASP A 750 27.87 -5.71 -3.05
N SER A 751 29.09 -6.25 -3.02
CA SER A 751 29.95 -6.29 -1.82
C SER A 751 30.55 -4.94 -1.41
N GLY A 752 30.00 -3.83 -1.91
CA GLY A 752 30.42 -2.47 -1.64
C GLY A 752 29.42 -1.44 -2.14
N ALA A 753 29.40 -0.26 -1.52
CA ALA A 753 28.49 0.83 -1.84
C ALA A 753 29.22 2.18 -1.84
N ILE A 754 28.58 3.21 -2.40
CA ILE A 754 29.06 4.59 -2.40
C ILE A 754 28.10 5.42 -1.55
N LEU A 755 28.58 5.92 -0.41
CA LEU A 755 27.84 6.83 0.45
C LEU A 755 28.22 8.28 0.13
N ILE A 756 27.22 9.09 -0.17
CA ILE A 756 27.34 10.53 -0.36
C ILE A 756 26.65 11.24 0.80
N ARG A 757 27.36 12.12 1.49
CA ARG A 757 26.79 13.02 2.50
C ARG A 757 26.98 14.46 2.04
N SER A 758 25.89 15.20 1.88
CA SER A 758 25.97 16.66 1.71
C SER A 758 25.97 17.36 3.08
N ARG A 759 26.62 18.52 3.18
CA ARG A 759 26.69 19.33 4.41
C ARG A 759 26.71 20.83 4.07
N PRO A 760 25.81 21.66 4.62
CA PRO A 760 25.84 23.10 4.42
C PRO A 760 27.12 23.75 4.98
N LEU A 761 27.67 24.70 4.24
CA LEU A 761 28.90 25.44 4.60
C LEU A 761 28.63 26.86 5.10
N THR A 762 27.57 27.52 4.63
CA THR A 762 27.19 28.86 5.04
C THR A 762 25.67 29.09 4.95
N THR A 763 25.15 29.93 5.84
CA THR A 763 23.76 30.43 5.86
C THR A 763 23.62 31.81 5.20
N VAL A 764 24.73 32.41 4.73
CA VAL A 764 24.76 33.68 3.98
C VAL A 764 25.79 33.62 2.85
N ILE A 765 25.43 34.06 1.65
CA ILE A 765 26.36 34.16 0.50
C ILE A 765 26.64 35.62 0.09
N GLY A 766 27.82 35.85 -0.51
CA GLY A 766 28.22 37.15 -1.02
C GLY A 766 27.72 37.43 -2.45
N ALA A 767 28.12 38.58 -3.00
CA ALA A 767 27.85 38.94 -4.40
C ALA A 767 28.73 38.19 -5.43
N GLY A 768 29.71 37.41 -4.96
CA GLY A 768 30.60 36.57 -5.76
C GLY A 768 30.46 35.09 -5.39
N TRP A 769 31.18 34.24 -6.09
CA TRP A 769 31.25 32.79 -5.81
C TRP A 769 31.52 32.51 -4.34
N THR A 770 30.62 31.75 -3.71
CA THR A 770 30.69 31.33 -2.31
C THR A 770 30.45 29.82 -2.21
N ASP A 771 31.30 29.09 -1.50
CA ASP A 771 31.07 27.67 -1.20
C ASP A 771 29.82 27.52 -0.32
N LEU A 772 28.75 26.91 -0.86
CA LEU A 772 27.45 26.76 -0.17
C LEU A 772 27.28 25.37 0.44
N LEU A 773 27.72 24.33 -0.26
CA LEU A 773 27.55 22.92 0.12
C LEU A 773 28.87 22.16 -0.05
N GLU A 774 29.22 21.34 0.94
CA GLU A 774 30.27 20.33 0.84
C GLU A 774 29.62 18.98 0.58
N ILE A 775 30.20 18.19 -0.33
CA ILE A 775 29.74 16.85 -0.69
C ILE A 775 30.89 15.89 -0.39
N GLN A 776 30.73 15.09 0.65
CA GLN A 776 31.65 14.00 0.97
C GLN A 776 31.19 12.72 0.26
N VAL A 777 32.10 12.06 -0.46
CA VAL A 777 31.86 10.82 -1.19
C VAL A 777 32.76 9.73 -0.61
N ARG A 778 32.19 8.61 -0.15
CA ARG A 778 32.88 7.56 0.60
C ARG A 778 32.56 6.17 0.04
N ALA A 779 33.58 5.34 -0.14
CA ALA A 779 33.42 3.92 -0.47
C ALA A 779 33.22 3.09 0.80
N LEU A 780 32.19 2.24 0.79
CA LEU A 780 31.90 1.22 1.81
C LEU A 780 32.20 -0.18 1.24
N GLY A 781 32.46 -1.16 2.10
CA GLY A 781 32.75 -2.54 1.67
C GLY A 781 34.13 -2.78 1.04
N ARG A 782 35.11 -1.89 1.28
CA ARG A 782 36.52 -1.99 0.82
C ARG A 782 36.68 -2.12 -0.71
N VAL A 783 37.07 -1.02 -1.36
CA VAL A 783 37.53 -1.03 -2.77
C VAL A 783 38.63 -2.10 -2.98
N PRO A 784 38.49 -3.02 -3.94
CA PRO A 784 39.49 -4.05 -4.23
C PRO A 784 40.86 -3.50 -4.64
N ALA A 785 41.91 -4.30 -4.45
CA ALA A 785 43.28 -3.89 -4.75
C ALA A 785 43.54 -3.83 -6.27
N GLY A 786 43.74 -2.63 -6.79
CA GLY A 786 43.91 -2.37 -8.23
C GLY A 786 42.64 -1.85 -8.93
N GLU A 787 41.49 -1.86 -8.24
CA GLU A 787 40.29 -1.17 -8.71
C GLU A 787 40.33 0.34 -8.40
N THR A 788 39.48 1.08 -9.12
CA THR A 788 39.17 2.49 -8.84
C THR A 788 37.70 2.69 -9.14
N TRP A 789 36.95 3.18 -8.15
CA TRP A 789 35.54 3.50 -8.32
C TRP A 789 35.41 4.99 -8.65
N THR A 790 35.21 5.30 -9.93
CA THR A 790 34.92 6.67 -10.38
C THR A 790 33.46 7.00 -10.10
N VAL A 791 33.23 8.10 -9.38
CA VAL A 791 31.90 8.67 -9.13
C VAL A 791 31.80 9.99 -9.89
N SER A 792 30.74 10.19 -10.66
CA SER A 792 30.58 11.32 -11.59
C SER A 792 29.11 11.74 -11.75
N ALA A 793 28.86 12.73 -12.60
CA ALA A 793 27.50 13.21 -12.93
C ALA A 793 26.69 13.61 -11.69
N PHE A 794 27.32 14.40 -10.81
CA PHE A 794 26.72 14.94 -9.58
C PHE A 794 25.51 15.83 -9.90
N GLN A 795 24.31 15.30 -9.65
CA GLN A 795 23.05 16.00 -9.86
C GLN A 795 22.79 16.94 -8.69
N VAL A 796 22.91 18.25 -8.92
CA VAL A 796 22.61 19.29 -7.93
C VAL A 796 21.37 20.06 -8.37
N ASN A 797 20.31 20.03 -7.56
CA ASN A 797 19.16 20.91 -7.71
C ASN A 797 19.48 22.27 -7.08
N ALA A 798 19.02 23.37 -7.67
CA ALA A 798 19.33 24.72 -7.20
C ALA A 798 18.19 25.71 -7.50
N THR A 799 18.15 26.81 -6.74
CA THR A 799 17.19 27.90 -6.99
C THR A 799 17.34 28.45 -8.42
N SER A 800 16.23 28.56 -9.15
CA SER A 800 16.25 29.06 -10.53
C SER A 800 16.91 30.44 -10.63
N GLY A 801 17.89 30.57 -11.54
CA GLY A 801 18.72 31.77 -11.70
C GLY A 801 20.02 31.77 -10.87
N LEU A 802 20.19 30.85 -9.92
CA LEU A 802 21.46 30.66 -9.21
C LEU A 802 22.49 30.02 -10.16
N LEU A 803 23.68 30.61 -10.25
CA LEU A 803 24.81 29.99 -10.93
C LEU A 803 25.47 28.99 -9.97
N VAL A 804 25.76 27.79 -10.47
CA VAL A 804 26.33 26.68 -9.70
C VAL A 804 27.62 26.22 -10.36
N SER A 805 28.62 25.87 -9.56
CA SER A 805 29.91 25.34 -10.01
C SER A 805 30.40 24.26 -9.04
N LEU A 806 30.87 23.13 -9.58
CA LEU A 806 31.44 22.04 -8.81
C LEU A 806 32.96 22.14 -8.80
N SER A 807 33.59 21.89 -7.65
CA SER A 807 35.07 21.86 -7.56
C SER A 807 35.70 20.67 -8.31
N ALA A 808 34.91 19.66 -8.66
CA ALA A 808 35.26 18.55 -9.54
C ALA A 808 33.98 17.92 -10.12
N GLU A 809 34.02 17.51 -11.39
CA GLU A 809 32.89 16.83 -12.07
C GLU A 809 32.88 15.31 -11.80
N SER A 810 34.02 14.77 -11.36
CA SER A 810 34.19 13.37 -10.96
C SER A 810 35.25 13.22 -9.86
N VAL A 811 35.15 12.14 -9.08
CA VAL A 811 36.15 11.74 -8.07
C VAL A 811 36.44 10.25 -8.18
N ASN A 812 37.69 9.87 -7.90
CA ASN A 812 38.16 8.48 -7.96
C ASN A 812 38.41 7.96 -6.54
N LEU A 813 37.63 6.97 -6.12
CA LEU A 813 37.82 6.27 -4.85
C LEU A 813 38.69 5.03 -5.08
N THR A 814 39.65 4.80 -4.19
CA THR A 814 40.59 3.66 -4.27
C THR A 814 40.76 3.03 -2.88
N ARG A 815 41.41 1.87 -2.80
CA ARG A 815 41.65 1.20 -1.50
C ARG A 815 42.42 2.08 -0.51
N ASP A 816 43.37 2.86 -1.00
CA ASP A 816 44.24 3.70 -0.17
C ASP A 816 43.74 5.17 -0.07
N LEU A 817 42.73 5.54 -0.88
CA LEU A 817 41.96 6.79 -0.78
C LEU A 817 40.46 6.49 -0.96
N PRO A 818 39.77 5.95 0.08
CA PRO A 818 38.38 5.52 0.00
C PRO A 818 37.36 6.66 0.21
N THR A 819 37.82 7.91 0.29
CA THR A 819 36.97 9.08 0.52
C THR A 819 37.49 10.27 -0.27
N ALA A 820 36.57 11.03 -0.88
CA ALA A 820 36.84 12.29 -1.58
C ALA A 820 35.83 13.38 -1.14
N THR A 821 36.16 14.64 -1.42
CA THR A 821 35.30 15.79 -1.11
C THR A 821 35.19 16.71 -2.32
N ILE A 822 33.97 17.12 -2.65
CA ILE A 822 33.63 18.10 -3.68
C ILE A 822 32.94 19.28 -2.99
N ARG A 823 33.06 20.48 -3.56
CA ARG A 823 32.29 21.66 -3.13
C ARG A 823 31.38 22.16 -4.23
N VAL A 824 30.20 22.62 -3.82
CA VAL A 824 29.27 23.37 -4.65
C VAL A 824 29.46 24.84 -4.32
N ALA A 825 30.15 25.56 -5.20
CA ALA A 825 30.21 27.02 -5.17
C ALA A 825 29.00 27.59 -5.91
N VAL A 826 28.42 28.67 -5.40
CA VAL A 826 27.29 29.36 -6.03
C VAL A 826 27.51 30.85 -6.17
N GLN A 827 26.86 31.46 -7.15
CA GLN A 827 26.73 32.91 -7.28
C GLN A 827 25.28 33.27 -7.64
N ALA A 828 24.73 34.32 -7.00
CA ALA A 828 23.33 34.74 -7.14
C ALA A 828 23.19 36.07 -7.91
N PRO A 829 23.40 36.10 -9.24
CA PRO A 829 23.17 37.31 -10.03
C PRO A 829 21.68 37.65 -10.12
N GLY A 830 21.32 38.92 -9.93
CA GLY A 830 19.93 39.39 -10.06
C GLY A 830 19.05 39.23 -8.80
N PHE A 831 19.50 38.49 -7.80
CA PHE A 831 18.84 38.40 -6.49
C PHE A 831 19.11 39.66 -5.64
N LEU A 832 18.19 39.96 -4.73
CA LEU A 832 18.24 41.10 -3.81
C LEU A 832 18.79 40.71 -2.43
N PRO A 833 19.36 41.66 -1.66
CA PRO A 833 19.75 41.40 -0.28
C PRO A 833 18.56 40.96 0.59
N GLY A 834 18.67 39.80 1.22
CA GLY A 834 17.58 39.16 1.98
C GLY A 834 16.74 38.15 1.18
N ASP A 835 17.00 37.94 -0.11
CA ASP A 835 16.46 36.79 -0.84
C ASP A 835 17.07 35.48 -0.29
N VAL A 836 16.33 34.38 -0.45
CA VAL A 836 16.76 33.03 -0.05
C VAL A 836 17.05 32.22 -1.29
N VAL A 837 18.25 31.63 -1.33
CA VAL A 837 18.67 30.67 -2.36
C VAL A 837 19.13 29.38 -1.71
N GLY A 838 19.19 28.29 -2.47
CA GLY A 838 19.69 27.01 -1.98
C GLY A 838 20.15 26.06 -3.09
N ALA A 839 20.84 25.02 -2.67
CA ALA A 839 21.28 23.90 -3.49
C ALA A 839 21.22 22.57 -2.70
N GLU A 840 20.76 21.50 -3.37
CA GLU A 840 20.63 20.16 -2.80
C GLU A 840 21.29 19.12 -3.71
N MET A 841 22.00 18.16 -3.12
CA MET A 841 22.56 17.01 -3.81
C MET A 841 21.49 15.94 -4.03
N LEU A 842 21.14 15.64 -5.28
CA LEU A 842 20.10 14.66 -5.64
C LEU A 842 20.63 13.23 -5.84
N GLY A 843 21.82 13.06 -6.42
CA GLY A 843 22.32 11.76 -6.88
C GLY A 843 23.60 11.87 -7.71
N ALA A 844 24.30 10.76 -7.89
CA ALA A 844 25.49 10.65 -8.73
C ALA A 844 25.54 9.26 -9.39
N ILE A 845 26.37 9.10 -10.42
CA ILE A 845 26.61 7.82 -11.08
C ILE A 845 27.93 7.23 -10.55
N GLY A 846 27.94 5.92 -10.29
CA GLY A 846 29.14 5.18 -9.87
C GLY A 846 28.98 3.67 -10.11
N PRO A 847 30.07 2.87 -10.00
CA PRO A 847 30.08 1.45 -10.31
C PRO A 847 29.53 0.54 -9.19
N ARG A 848 28.86 1.11 -8.20
CA ARG A 848 28.23 0.46 -7.03
C ARG A 848 27.01 1.28 -6.61
N PRO A 849 26.04 0.71 -5.86
CA PRO A 849 24.86 1.45 -5.38
C PRO A 849 25.25 2.75 -4.66
N VAL A 850 24.59 3.85 -5.06
CA VAL A 850 24.87 5.20 -4.53
C VAL A 850 23.77 5.61 -3.55
N SER A 851 24.15 5.79 -2.28
CA SER A 851 23.29 6.28 -1.20
C SER A 851 23.54 7.76 -0.95
N VAL A 852 22.50 8.57 -0.71
CA VAL A 852 22.64 10.03 -0.52
C VAL A 852 21.95 10.47 0.78
N ILE A 853 22.75 10.85 1.78
CA ILE A 853 22.28 11.60 2.95
C ILE A 853 22.13 13.06 2.53
N ARG A 854 20.88 13.54 2.51
CA ARG A 854 20.51 14.87 2.01
C ARG A 854 20.39 15.88 3.14
N GLU A 855 21.41 16.73 3.27
CA GLU A 855 21.24 18.05 3.90
C GLU A 855 21.18 19.12 2.81
N PRO A 856 20.00 19.69 2.49
CA PRO A 856 19.90 20.78 1.53
C PRO A 856 20.50 22.07 2.13
N ALA A 857 21.43 22.69 1.42
CA ALA A 857 21.97 23.98 1.85
C ALA A 857 21.08 25.12 1.36
N LYS A 858 20.74 26.03 2.26
CA LYS A 858 20.10 27.31 1.97
C LYS A 858 21.02 28.42 2.44
N ALA A 859 20.89 29.61 1.87
CA ALA A 859 21.54 30.82 2.36
C ALA A 859 20.77 32.09 2.00
N TYR A 860 20.86 33.10 2.86
CA TYR A 860 20.45 34.46 2.54
C TYR A 860 21.46 35.12 1.60
N VAL A 861 20.96 35.85 0.60
CA VAL A 861 21.79 36.69 -0.28
C VAL A 861 22.18 37.94 0.49
N VAL A 862 23.49 38.16 0.68
CA VAL A 862 24.14 39.34 1.29
C VAL A 862 23.82 39.63 2.78
N SER A 863 22.59 39.42 3.26
CA SER A 863 22.15 39.77 4.61
C SER A 863 20.97 38.92 5.09
N ILE A 864 21.03 38.48 6.35
CA ILE A 864 19.95 37.73 7.05
C ILE A 864 18.65 38.57 7.09
N ALA A 865 17.50 37.90 7.01
CA ALA A 865 16.20 38.55 7.12
C ALA A 865 15.99 39.26 8.48
N PRO A 866 15.40 40.48 8.51
CA PRO A 866 15.19 41.24 9.74
C PRO A 866 13.90 40.87 10.50
N GLN A 867 13.12 39.91 10.00
CA GLN A 867 11.84 39.43 10.56
C GLN A 867 11.78 37.91 10.43
N LYS A 868 10.84 37.27 11.14
CA LYS A 868 10.56 35.83 10.99
C LYS A 868 10.07 35.55 9.58
N ARG A 869 10.58 34.47 9.00
CA ARG A 869 10.18 33.91 7.73
C ARG A 869 10.15 32.40 7.90
N ILE A 870 9.28 31.73 7.16
CA ILE A 870 9.25 30.27 7.10
C ILE A 870 9.94 29.87 5.80
N ASP A 871 11.26 29.80 5.85
CA ASP A 871 12.10 29.54 4.67
C ASP A 871 13.20 28.48 4.91
N GLY A 872 13.42 28.08 6.17
CA GLY A 872 14.38 27.06 6.59
C GLY A 872 15.76 27.59 6.91
N LEU A 873 15.92 28.90 7.20
CA LEU A 873 17.17 29.53 7.61
C LEU A 873 17.07 30.18 9.00
N PHE A 874 17.29 29.36 10.02
CA PHE A 874 17.16 29.69 11.45
C PHE A 874 18.15 30.73 12.02
N GLU A 875 18.89 31.46 11.17
CA GLU A 875 19.79 32.55 11.57
C GLU A 875 19.05 33.69 12.26
N ASP A 876 17.82 33.96 11.83
CA ASP A 876 16.95 34.98 12.42
C ASP A 876 16.47 34.56 13.84
N TRP A 877 16.38 33.25 14.14
CA TRP A 877 16.07 32.68 15.47
C TRP A 877 17.22 32.73 16.46
N ARG A 878 18.44 33.10 16.03
CA ARG A 878 19.55 33.43 16.94
C ARG A 878 19.22 34.57 17.91
N VAL A 879 18.19 35.37 17.61
CA VAL A 879 17.55 36.29 18.57
C VAL A 879 16.08 35.90 18.72
N GLY A 880 15.65 35.70 19.96
CA GLY A 880 14.26 35.34 20.31
C GLY A 880 14.01 33.86 20.60
N ALA A 881 14.98 32.97 20.32
CA ALA A 881 14.93 31.59 20.80
C ALA A 881 15.64 31.42 22.15
N ALA A 882 14.98 30.75 23.09
CA ALA A 882 15.55 30.22 24.32
C ALA A 882 16.42 28.99 24.05
N ALA A 883 17.24 28.61 25.04
CA ALA A 883 17.64 27.21 25.21
C ALA A 883 16.68 26.58 26.21
N ASP A 884 16.50 25.27 26.16
CA ASP A 884 15.71 24.60 27.20
C ASP A 884 16.41 24.60 28.57
N THR A 885 15.62 24.34 29.61
CA THR A 885 15.96 24.50 31.01
C THR A 885 15.98 23.19 31.80
N ASP A 886 15.62 22.07 31.18
CA ASP A 886 15.51 20.80 31.89
C ASP A 886 16.87 20.23 32.34
N LEU A 887 16.84 19.59 33.50
CA LEU A 887 18.05 19.22 34.24
C LEU A 887 18.72 17.94 33.70
N ARG A 888 18.07 17.27 32.73
CA ARG A 888 18.54 16.04 32.06
C ARG A 888 17.88 15.95 30.68
N PRO A 889 18.69 15.80 29.60
CA PRO A 889 18.18 15.40 28.30
C PRO A 889 17.34 14.12 28.34
N VAL A 890 16.39 14.05 27.42
CA VAL A 890 15.62 12.85 27.07
C VAL A 890 16.52 11.87 26.30
N ASN A 891 16.36 10.56 26.52
CA ASN A 891 17.28 9.55 25.96
C ASN A 891 17.20 9.44 24.42
N ASN A 892 16.00 9.67 23.86
CA ASN A 892 15.77 9.77 22.42
C ASN A 892 16.05 11.21 21.95
N THR A 893 17.20 11.42 21.31
CA THR A 893 17.65 12.74 20.86
C THR A 893 16.78 13.34 19.74
N ASN A 894 16.00 12.54 19.02
CA ASN A 894 15.08 13.03 17.98
C ASN A 894 13.88 13.81 18.56
N VAL A 895 13.63 13.68 19.87
CA VAL A 895 12.57 14.40 20.60
C VAL A 895 13.08 15.26 21.76
N ASP A 896 14.36 15.20 22.10
CA ASP A 896 15.03 16.04 23.11
C ASP A 896 15.21 17.48 22.61
N ILE A 897 14.49 18.46 23.16
CA ILE A 897 14.41 19.85 22.67
C ILE A 897 15.56 20.69 23.25
N GLU A 898 16.58 20.99 22.45
CA GLU A 898 17.68 21.86 22.88
C GLU A 898 17.28 23.35 22.92
N ARG A 899 16.44 23.80 21.97
CA ARG A 899 16.10 25.21 21.76
C ARG A 899 14.70 25.40 21.18
N PHE A 900 14.05 26.49 21.55
CA PHE A 900 12.72 26.84 21.03
C PHE A 900 12.51 28.36 21.02
N GLY A 901 11.58 28.85 20.20
CA GLY A 901 11.32 30.28 20.03
C GLY A 901 9.87 30.58 19.62
N ALA A 902 9.37 31.75 20.03
CA ALA A 902 8.04 32.24 19.67
C ALA A 902 8.07 33.73 19.30
N ALA A 903 7.38 34.11 18.22
CA ALA A 903 7.24 35.48 17.76
C ALA A 903 5.86 35.70 17.11
N ARG A 904 5.49 36.96 16.85
CA ARG A 904 4.24 37.32 16.15
C ARG A 904 4.35 38.65 15.42
N ASP A 905 3.55 38.83 14.36
CA ASP A 905 3.41 40.13 13.65
C ASP A 905 2.17 40.93 14.11
N GLY A 906 1.21 40.27 14.77
CA GLY A 906 -0.07 40.83 15.21
C GLY A 906 -1.29 40.03 14.73
N THR A 907 -1.18 39.28 13.63
CA THR A 907 -2.22 38.37 13.09
C THR A 907 -1.72 36.95 12.87
N THR A 908 -0.41 36.79 12.70
CA THR A 908 0.34 35.54 12.53
C THR A 908 1.21 35.34 13.76
N ALA A 909 1.29 34.11 14.25
CA ALA A 909 2.37 33.68 15.14
C ALA A 909 3.39 32.86 14.36
N PHE A 910 4.63 32.90 14.82
CA PHE A 910 5.77 32.16 14.29
C PHE A 910 6.42 31.38 15.42
N PHE A 911 6.87 30.17 15.15
CA PHE A 911 7.59 29.33 16.10
C PHE A 911 8.82 28.68 15.50
N TYR A 912 9.71 28.21 16.38
CA TYR A 912 10.89 27.43 16.07
C TYR A 912 11.16 26.42 17.18
N VAL A 913 11.60 25.22 16.81
CA VAL A 913 12.03 24.13 17.70
C VAL A 913 13.28 23.47 17.08
N GLN A 914 14.30 23.21 17.90
CA GLN A 914 15.48 22.41 17.57
C GLN A 914 15.59 21.27 18.58
N VAL A 915 15.91 20.08 18.10
CA VAL A 915 16.22 18.90 18.91
C VAL A 915 17.69 18.48 18.75
N GLY A 916 18.18 17.60 19.64
CA GLY A 916 19.56 17.10 19.61
C GLY A 916 19.86 16.06 18.51
N GLY A 917 18.83 15.51 17.86
CA GLY A 917 18.91 14.46 16.83
C GLY A 917 18.21 14.82 15.51
N ASP A 918 17.75 13.82 14.77
CA ASP A 918 16.99 14.00 13.53
C ASP A 918 15.54 14.39 13.87
N ILE A 919 15.13 15.63 13.60
CA ILE A 919 13.80 16.13 13.91
C ILE A 919 12.74 15.50 13.00
N LEU A 920 11.72 14.89 13.64
CA LEU A 920 10.76 13.99 12.99
C LEU A 920 11.45 12.77 12.34
N GLY A 921 12.49 12.24 12.98
CA GLY A 921 13.24 11.07 12.53
C GLY A 921 12.41 9.79 12.61
N GLY A 922 11.59 9.64 13.65
CA GLY A 922 10.81 8.45 13.95
C GLY A 922 11.66 7.21 14.21
N SER A 923 11.00 6.07 14.39
CA SER A 923 11.66 4.76 14.54
C SER A 923 10.71 3.59 14.28
N VAL A 924 11.26 2.38 14.18
CA VAL A 924 10.50 1.13 14.04
C VAL A 924 9.56 0.97 15.26
N PRO A 925 8.22 0.91 15.09
CA PRO A 925 7.32 0.95 16.23
C PRO A 925 7.07 -0.44 16.85
N GLN A 926 8.15 -1.07 17.29
CA GLN A 926 8.19 -2.37 17.96
C GLN A 926 8.91 -2.24 19.32
N ARG A 927 8.44 -2.96 20.35
CA ARG A 927 9.12 -3.04 21.64
C ARG A 927 9.04 -4.43 22.24
N ALA A 928 10.19 -5.06 22.45
CA ALA A 928 10.28 -6.33 23.18
C ALA A 928 10.44 -6.10 24.69
N VAL A 929 9.94 -7.03 25.51
CA VAL A 929 10.02 -6.94 26.99
C VAL A 929 10.22 -8.32 27.61
N ARG A 930 11.12 -8.45 28.60
CA ARG A 930 11.30 -9.69 29.38
C ARG A 930 10.06 -10.01 30.21
N VAL A 931 9.23 -10.95 29.73
CA VAL A 931 8.13 -11.52 30.51
C VAL A 931 8.69 -12.31 31.69
N ARG A 932 8.61 -11.73 32.90
CA ARG A 932 8.95 -12.44 34.14
C ARG A 932 8.03 -13.64 34.31
N GLY A 933 8.61 -14.83 34.45
CA GLY A 933 7.92 -16.12 34.33
C GLY A 933 6.68 -16.29 35.21
N GLY A 934 5.51 -16.04 34.62
CA GLY A 934 4.21 -16.52 35.08
C GLY A 934 3.87 -17.86 34.42
N VAL A 935 3.06 -18.68 35.10
CA VAL A 935 2.70 -20.04 34.66
C VAL A 935 2.09 -20.01 33.24
N GLY A 936 2.65 -20.83 32.34
CA GLY A 936 2.25 -20.86 30.93
C GLY A 936 0.77 -21.22 30.74
N GLY A 937 0.00 -20.27 30.19
CA GLY A 937 -1.31 -20.54 29.62
C GLY A 937 -1.17 -21.17 28.23
N GLY A 938 -1.84 -22.30 28.01
CA GLY A 938 -1.91 -22.90 26.68
C GLY A 938 -2.66 -22.00 25.69
N GLY A 939 -2.25 -22.00 24.42
CA GLY A 939 -2.84 -21.15 23.40
C GLY A 939 -4.34 -21.40 23.21
N GLY A 940 -5.14 -20.36 23.42
CA GLY A 940 -6.52 -20.27 22.96
C GLY A 940 -6.63 -19.11 22.00
N SER A 941 -7.22 -19.33 20.82
CA SER A 941 -7.38 -18.31 19.79
C SER A 941 -8.37 -17.23 20.24
N SER A 942 -7.86 -16.09 20.71
CA SER A 942 -8.66 -14.88 20.86
C SER A 942 -9.01 -14.34 19.48
N ASN A 943 -10.29 -14.03 19.23
CA ASN A 943 -10.72 -13.35 18.02
C ASN A 943 -9.88 -12.09 17.79
N ALA A 944 -9.30 -11.95 16.60
CA ALA A 944 -8.48 -10.80 16.27
C ALA A 944 -9.34 -9.52 16.19
N THR A 945 -9.20 -8.69 17.21
CA THR A 945 -9.14 -7.23 17.00
C THR A 945 -7.92 -6.98 16.12
N LEU A 946 -8.05 -6.20 15.04
CA LEU A 946 -6.88 -5.74 14.30
C LEU A 946 -5.99 -4.94 15.26
N PRO A 947 -4.66 -5.14 15.26
CA PRO A 947 -3.76 -4.32 16.06
C PRO A 947 -3.93 -2.84 15.68
N PRO A 948 -3.91 -1.90 16.64
CA PRO A 948 -4.04 -0.47 16.35
C PRO A 948 -2.88 -0.02 15.46
N ARG A 949 -3.15 0.80 14.43
CA ARG A 949 -2.14 1.26 13.47
C ARG A 949 -0.95 1.91 14.19
N GLN A 950 0.22 1.31 14.02
CA GLN A 950 1.52 1.81 14.47
C GLN A 950 2.27 2.38 13.27
N THR A 951 2.72 3.63 13.38
CA THR A 951 3.27 4.39 12.25
C THR A 951 4.76 4.68 12.35
N GLY A 952 5.33 4.63 13.57
CA GLY A 952 6.73 5.02 13.83
C GLY A 952 6.96 6.53 13.84
N GLU A 953 5.91 7.33 13.66
CA GLU A 953 6.01 8.79 13.57
C GLU A 953 6.32 9.45 14.91
N ASP A 954 7.26 10.40 14.90
CA ASP A 954 7.36 11.42 15.93
C ASP A 954 6.28 12.50 15.70
N ILE A 955 5.97 13.23 16.77
CA ILE A 955 4.92 14.24 16.79
C ILE A 955 5.42 15.50 17.50
N LEU A 956 5.49 16.60 16.75
CA LEU A 956 5.58 17.96 17.32
C LEU A 956 4.17 18.47 17.62
N ARG A 957 3.97 19.01 18.83
CA ARG A 957 2.78 19.77 19.23
C ARG A 957 3.18 21.18 19.63
N VAL A 958 2.49 22.16 19.05
CA VAL A 958 2.59 23.58 19.41
C VAL A 958 1.27 24.00 20.03
N TYR A 959 1.27 24.14 21.36
CA TYR A 959 0.16 24.70 22.11
C TYR A 959 0.30 26.22 22.16
N VAL A 960 -0.75 26.95 21.78
CA VAL A 960 -0.75 28.41 21.73
C VAL A 960 -1.93 28.97 22.52
N ASP A 961 -1.61 29.73 23.55
CA ASP A 961 -2.51 30.64 24.25
C ASP A 961 -2.49 31.96 23.47
N VAL A 962 -3.61 32.34 22.85
CA VAL A 962 -3.67 33.52 21.97
C VAL A 962 -3.83 34.80 22.79
N ASN A 963 -4.56 34.73 23.91
CA ASN A 963 -4.90 35.87 24.75
C ASN A 963 -4.99 35.53 26.26
N VAL A 964 -3.82 35.36 26.89
CA VAL A 964 -3.55 35.19 28.34
C VAL A 964 -4.38 36.09 29.27
N SER A 965 -4.98 37.18 28.77
CA SER A 965 -5.81 38.11 29.53
C SER A 965 -7.30 37.77 29.64
N ASP A 966 -7.85 36.81 28.88
CA ASP A 966 -9.29 36.43 28.99
C ASP A 966 -9.56 35.19 29.85
N GLY A 967 -8.57 34.31 30.05
CA GLY A 967 -8.69 33.12 30.88
C GLY A 967 -9.44 31.96 30.23
N LEU A 968 -9.52 31.94 28.89
CA LEU A 968 -10.02 30.83 28.09
C LEU A 968 -8.87 29.91 27.65
N GLY A 969 -9.19 28.71 27.15
CA GLY A 969 -8.21 27.73 26.66
C GLY A 969 -8.16 26.40 27.45
N MET A 970 -7.25 25.52 27.04
CA MET A 970 -6.98 24.20 27.64
C MET A 970 -5.74 24.29 28.55
N PRO A 971 -5.83 23.99 29.87
CA PRO A 971 -4.68 24.12 30.77
C PRO A 971 -3.55 23.14 30.44
N PHE A 972 -2.40 23.64 30.00
CA PHE A 972 -1.22 22.86 29.65
C PHE A 972 0.07 23.61 30.05
N GLU A 973 0.95 22.98 30.83
CA GLU A 973 2.22 23.53 31.35
C GLU A 973 2.24 25.01 31.77
N GLY A 974 1.12 25.50 32.33
CA GLY A 974 0.98 26.85 32.87
C GLY A 974 0.36 27.89 31.92
N ILE A 975 0.09 27.53 30.65
CA ILE A 975 -0.72 28.35 29.72
C ILE A 975 -2.15 27.82 29.63
N LEU A 976 -3.05 28.59 29.03
CA LEU A 976 -4.38 28.14 28.64
C LEU A 976 -4.47 28.13 27.11
N ALA A 977 -4.20 26.98 26.50
CA ALA A 977 -4.05 26.89 25.05
C ALA A 977 -5.39 26.98 24.31
N ASP A 978 -5.54 28.01 23.45
CA ASP A 978 -6.68 28.18 22.53
C ASP A 978 -6.52 27.37 21.25
N VAL A 979 -5.27 27.15 20.82
CA VAL A 979 -4.91 26.54 19.55
C VAL A 979 -3.86 25.45 19.78
N LEU A 980 -3.98 24.35 19.05
CA LEU A 980 -3.00 23.27 18.99
C LEU A 980 -2.71 22.94 17.53
N LEU A 981 -1.46 23.18 17.11
CA LEU A 981 -0.93 22.62 15.87
C LEU A 981 -0.20 21.31 16.19
N GLU A 982 -0.64 20.20 15.60
CA GLU A 982 0.07 18.93 15.60
C GLU A 982 0.75 18.73 14.22
N VAL A 983 2.02 18.34 14.22
CA VAL A 983 2.82 18.01 13.03
C VAL A 983 3.44 16.64 13.26
N ARG A 984 3.24 15.72 12.32
CA ARG A 984 3.74 14.34 12.38
C ARG A 984 4.85 14.11 11.36
N GLY A 985 5.75 13.18 11.64
CA GLY A 985 6.74 12.79 10.65
C GLY A 985 7.64 11.61 11.04
N VAL A 986 8.32 11.08 10.03
CA VAL A 986 9.26 9.95 10.09
C VAL A 986 10.30 10.12 8.97
N ASP A 987 11.50 9.55 9.12
CA ASP A 987 12.66 9.74 8.23
C ASP A 987 13.01 11.21 7.97
N GLY A 988 12.71 12.10 8.92
CA GLY A 988 12.89 13.54 8.74
C GLY A 988 11.98 14.13 7.66
N ARG A 989 10.79 13.55 7.43
CA ARG A 989 9.75 14.08 6.52
C ARG A 989 8.46 14.38 7.30
N VAL A 990 7.79 15.49 6.98
CA VAL A 990 6.45 15.78 7.53
C VAL A 990 5.40 14.93 6.82
N THR A 991 4.70 14.07 7.54
CA THR A 991 3.65 13.18 7.03
C THR A 991 2.26 13.81 7.15
N SER A 992 1.99 14.50 8.25
CA SER A 992 0.71 15.16 8.52
C SER A 992 0.89 16.50 9.25
N ARG A 993 -0.10 17.38 9.07
CA ARG A 993 -0.26 18.61 9.85
C ARG A 993 -1.74 18.83 10.14
N SER A 994 -2.10 19.04 11.40
CA SER A 994 -3.49 19.22 11.83
C SER A 994 -3.60 20.35 12.86
N LEU A 995 -4.39 21.37 12.50
CA LEU A 995 -4.64 22.54 13.33
C LEU A 995 -5.97 22.35 14.09
N HIS A 996 -5.97 22.66 15.38
CA HIS A 996 -7.11 22.49 16.27
C HIS A 996 -7.36 23.78 17.05
N THR A 997 -8.63 24.10 17.31
CA THR A 997 -9.03 25.16 18.24
C THR A 997 -9.79 24.58 19.42
N TRP A 998 -9.67 25.21 20.58
CA TRP A 998 -10.34 24.85 21.81
C TRP A 998 -11.69 25.57 21.93
N SER A 999 -12.74 24.82 22.30
CA SER A 999 -14.06 25.40 22.61
C SER A 999 -14.78 24.72 23.79
N SER A 1000 -14.16 23.68 24.36
CA SER A 1000 -14.55 22.82 25.51
C SER A 1000 -14.02 21.39 25.30
N SER A 1001 -13.80 21.04 24.03
CA SER A 1001 -12.84 20.05 23.56
C SER A 1001 -11.91 20.71 22.54
N TRP A 1002 -10.86 19.99 22.12
CA TRP A 1002 -10.21 20.28 20.84
C TRP A 1002 -11.18 20.03 19.69
N THR A 1003 -11.05 20.82 18.64
CA THR A 1003 -11.84 20.73 17.41
C THR A 1003 -10.93 21.03 16.22
N LYS A 1004 -10.77 20.07 15.30
CA LYS A 1004 -9.92 20.21 14.12
C LYS A 1004 -10.51 21.24 13.16
N VAL A 1005 -9.67 22.17 12.71
CA VAL A 1005 -9.99 23.24 11.76
C VAL A 1005 -9.13 23.12 10.51
N ALA A 1006 -9.40 23.92 9.48
CA ALA A 1006 -8.56 23.98 8.29
C ALA A 1006 -7.19 24.58 8.63
N ALA A 1007 -6.10 23.84 8.39
CA ALA A 1007 -4.72 24.30 8.56
C ALA A 1007 -4.25 25.24 7.42
N GLY A 1008 -5.14 26.10 6.93
CA GLY A 1008 -4.83 27.10 5.91
C GLY A 1008 -4.09 28.29 6.53
N GLY A 1009 -2.99 28.72 5.91
CA GLY A 1009 -2.10 29.73 6.49
C GLY A 1009 -1.17 29.19 7.59
N VAL A 1010 -1.04 27.87 7.71
CA VAL A 1010 0.10 27.23 8.38
C VAL A 1010 1.15 26.94 7.32
N ASP A 1011 2.36 27.48 7.49
CA ASP A 1011 3.55 27.13 6.72
C ASP A 1011 4.55 26.41 7.64
N LEU A 1012 5.37 25.53 7.08
CA LEU A 1012 6.41 24.80 7.79
C LEU A 1012 7.70 24.76 6.95
N ALA A 1013 8.86 24.92 7.59
CA ALA A 1013 10.16 24.69 6.99
C ALA A 1013 11.11 24.02 8.00
N LYS A 1014 11.98 23.11 7.55
CA LYS A 1014 12.89 22.37 8.43
C LYS A 1014 14.23 22.05 7.78
N ASN A 1015 15.21 21.65 8.60
CA ASN A 1015 16.42 20.93 8.18
C ASN A 1015 16.48 19.54 8.86
N SER A 1016 17.68 19.01 9.12
CA SER A 1016 17.90 17.76 9.87
C SER A 1016 17.46 17.87 11.34
N THR A 1017 17.82 18.93 12.08
CA THR A 1017 17.61 19.02 13.55
C THR A 1017 16.57 20.04 14.01
N SER A 1018 16.11 20.92 13.12
CA SER A 1018 15.32 22.11 13.45
C SER A 1018 14.12 22.30 12.52
N ILE A 1019 13.00 22.75 13.08
CA ILE A 1019 11.76 23.11 12.36
C ILE A 1019 11.28 24.50 12.80
N GLU A 1020 10.70 25.23 11.86
CA GLU A 1020 9.98 26.48 12.09
C GLU A 1020 8.63 26.45 11.39
N GLY A 1021 7.69 27.26 11.88
CA GLY A 1021 6.37 27.37 11.26
C GLY A 1021 5.60 28.64 11.60
N SER A 1022 4.61 28.93 10.76
CA SER A 1022 3.64 30.00 10.95
C SER A 1022 2.27 29.42 11.30
N LEU A 1023 1.43 30.19 12.00
CA LEU A 1023 0.01 29.88 12.16
C LEU A 1023 -0.83 31.16 12.38
N PRO A 1024 -2.08 31.21 11.89
CA PRO A 1024 -2.95 32.37 12.08
C PRO A 1024 -3.50 32.41 13.51
N ILE A 1025 -3.26 33.52 14.21
CA ILE A 1025 -3.80 33.81 15.56
C ILE A 1025 -4.91 34.88 15.54
N GLY A 1026 -5.03 35.63 14.45
CA GLY A 1026 -6.03 36.67 14.29
C GLY A 1026 -5.77 37.93 15.13
N ALA A 1027 -6.63 38.94 14.94
CA ALA A 1027 -6.42 40.29 15.49
C ALA A 1027 -6.69 40.44 17.01
N THR A 1028 -7.08 39.37 17.70
CA THR A 1028 -7.33 39.33 19.15
C THR A 1028 -6.09 38.98 19.98
N ALA A 1029 -4.96 38.68 19.32
CA ALA A 1029 -3.73 38.23 19.96
C ALA A 1029 -3.10 39.26 20.91
N ASN A 1030 -3.04 38.92 22.21
CA ASN A 1030 -2.57 39.82 23.26
C ASN A 1030 -1.85 39.04 24.38
N GLY A 1031 -0.55 39.29 24.54
CA GLY A 1031 0.28 38.56 25.52
C GLY A 1031 0.58 37.10 25.16
N THR A 1032 0.18 36.68 23.95
CA THR A 1032 0.28 35.33 23.35
C THR A 1032 1.48 34.52 23.84
N GLN A 1033 1.23 33.28 24.29
CA GLN A 1033 2.24 32.35 24.79
C GLN A 1033 2.20 31.02 24.05
N MET A 1034 3.34 30.32 24.04
CA MET A 1034 3.49 29.00 23.43
C MET A 1034 4.16 28.01 24.37
N VAL A 1035 3.79 26.75 24.24
CA VAL A 1035 4.49 25.57 24.78
C VAL A 1035 4.68 24.57 23.63
N PHE A 1036 5.88 24.01 23.54
CA PHE A 1036 6.25 22.99 22.56
C PHE A 1036 6.37 21.64 23.24
N ALA A 1037 5.89 20.59 22.60
CA ALA A 1037 6.11 19.21 23.02
C ALA A 1037 6.52 18.37 21.82
N MET A 1038 7.61 17.62 21.95
CA MET A 1038 8.01 16.57 21.01
C MET A 1038 7.70 15.23 21.66
N THR A 1039 7.06 14.31 20.94
CA THR A 1039 6.69 12.97 21.44
C THR A 1039 6.98 11.92 20.38
N ASP A 1040 7.67 10.83 20.73
CA ASP A 1040 7.88 9.70 19.80
C ASP A 1040 6.69 8.72 19.81
N TRP A 1041 6.71 7.74 18.90
CA TRP A 1041 5.65 6.73 18.80
C TRP A 1041 5.45 5.89 20.08
N SER A 1042 6.50 5.76 20.90
CA SER A 1042 6.51 4.94 22.12
C SER A 1042 5.94 5.67 23.33
N GLY A 1043 5.86 7.00 23.25
CA GLY A 1043 5.41 7.90 24.31
C GLY A 1043 6.53 8.52 25.14
N ILE A 1044 7.79 8.39 24.72
CA ILE A 1044 8.87 9.25 25.23
C ILE A 1044 8.60 10.67 24.70
N SER A 1045 8.65 11.66 25.60
CA SER A 1045 8.29 13.03 25.25
C SER A 1045 9.15 14.04 26.01
N ASP A 1046 9.45 15.14 25.34
CA ASP A 1046 9.97 16.37 25.95
C ASP A 1046 8.93 17.50 25.83
N VAL A 1047 8.92 18.45 26.78
CA VAL A 1047 7.96 19.55 26.85
C VAL A 1047 8.60 20.82 27.43
N THR A 1048 8.62 21.89 26.65
CA THR A 1048 9.28 23.16 27.02
C THR A 1048 8.50 23.97 28.06
N ILE A 1049 9.18 24.79 28.85
CA ILE A 1049 8.51 25.86 29.62
C ILE A 1049 7.80 26.89 28.69
N PRO A 1050 6.75 27.59 29.16
CA PRO A 1050 6.07 28.62 28.38
C PRO A 1050 6.97 29.78 27.92
N ILE A 1051 6.85 30.17 26.64
CA ILE A 1051 7.51 31.34 26.07
C ILE A 1051 6.49 32.36 25.55
N VAL A 1052 6.73 33.65 25.80
CA VAL A 1052 5.91 34.76 25.29
C VAL A 1052 6.30 35.07 23.85
N ALA A 1053 5.33 35.05 22.93
CA ALA A 1053 5.54 35.37 21.53
C ALA A 1053 5.87 36.86 21.34
N VAL A 1054 7.14 37.15 21.05
CA VAL A 1054 7.64 38.52 20.90
C VAL A 1054 7.02 39.19 19.67
N LEU A 1055 6.38 40.35 19.87
CA LEU A 1055 5.87 41.16 18.77
C LEU A 1055 7.05 41.71 17.96
N GLN A 1056 7.11 41.35 16.68
CA GLN A 1056 8.09 41.89 15.75
C GLN A 1056 7.65 43.27 15.27
N ASN A 1057 8.63 44.16 15.09
CA ASN A 1057 8.39 45.41 14.39
C ASN A 1057 8.11 45.11 12.90
N PRO A 1058 7.26 45.91 12.22
CA PRO A 1058 7.12 45.83 10.76
C PRO A 1058 8.46 46.13 10.07
N PRO A 1059 8.67 45.65 8.83
CA PRO A 1059 9.94 45.81 8.14
C PRO A 1059 10.21 47.31 7.90
N PRO A 1060 11.48 47.76 7.98
CA PRO A 1060 11.83 49.11 7.57
C PRO A 1060 11.48 49.31 6.08
N PRO A 1061 10.98 50.50 5.67
CA PRO A 1061 10.67 50.76 4.27
C PRO A 1061 11.94 50.63 3.42
N PRO A 1062 11.84 50.10 2.19
CA PRO A 1062 13.01 49.80 1.37
C PRO A 1062 13.82 51.06 1.07
N PRO A 1063 15.17 51.01 1.12
CA PRO A 1063 16.02 52.17 0.89
C PRO A 1063 15.86 52.71 -0.53
N SER A 1064 15.52 54.00 -0.65
CA SER A 1064 15.28 54.66 -1.94
C SER A 1064 16.60 54.95 -2.68
N PHE A 1065 17.09 53.98 -3.45
CA PHE A 1065 18.27 54.13 -4.28
C PHE A 1065 18.04 55.08 -5.46
N SER A 1066 18.54 56.32 -5.36
CA SER A 1066 18.57 57.26 -6.47
C SER A 1066 19.71 56.94 -7.44
N LEU A 1067 19.42 56.23 -8.53
CA LEU A 1067 20.41 55.83 -9.53
C LEU A 1067 20.92 57.05 -10.33
N ARG A 1068 22.04 57.64 -9.91
CA ARG A 1068 22.77 58.64 -10.71
C ARG A 1068 23.64 57.96 -11.76
N VAL A 1069 23.12 57.84 -12.98
CA VAL A 1069 23.94 57.48 -14.15
C VAL A 1069 24.75 58.71 -14.58
N ASN A 1070 26.04 58.72 -14.25
CA ASN A 1070 27.00 59.65 -14.87
C ASN A 1070 27.38 59.10 -16.24
N ALA A 1071 26.76 59.62 -17.31
CA ALA A 1071 27.18 59.32 -18.68
C ALA A 1071 28.43 60.14 -19.06
N PRO A 1072 29.45 59.55 -19.72
CA PRO A 1072 30.56 60.29 -20.30
C PRO A 1072 30.14 61.09 -21.55
N GLU A 1073 30.95 62.08 -21.91
CA GLU A 1073 30.64 63.08 -22.95
C GLU A 1073 31.12 62.69 -24.37
N PHE A 1074 30.65 63.47 -25.37
CA PHE A 1074 31.09 63.55 -26.78
C PHE A 1074 30.69 62.38 -27.73
N GLU A 1075 30.26 62.62 -28.98
CA GLU A 1075 30.02 63.88 -29.71
C GLU A 1075 28.87 63.73 -30.73
N LEU A 1076 28.17 64.83 -31.06
CA LEU A 1076 27.13 64.89 -32.11
C LEU A 1076 27.67 65.48 -33.41
N ILE A 1077 27.26 64.91 -34.55
CA ILE A 1077 27.20 65.61 -35.85
C ILE A 1077 25.76 65.49 -36.37
N ALA A 1078 25.21 66.57 -36.92
CA ALA A 1078 23.76 66.76 -37.08
C ALA A 1078 23.31 67.09 -38.52
N ALA A 1079 22.08 66.70 -38.85
CA ALA A 1079 21.28 67.23 -39.97
C ALA A 1079 19.76 67.16 -39.61
N PRO A 1080 18.88 68.07 -40.09
CA PRO A 1080 17.84 68.59 -39.19
C PRO A 1080 16.41 68.83 -39.75
N LEU A 1081 15.53 69.30 -38.83
CA LEU A 1081 14.38 70.23 -38.97
C LEU A 1081 12.91 69.74 -39.13
N ALA A 1082 12.11 70.23 -38.16
CA ALA A 1082 10.69 70.66 -38.19
C ALA A 1082 9.54 69.60 -38.26
N GLY A 1083 8.42 69.79 -37.53
CA GLY A 1083 8.10 70.85 -36.53
C GLY A 1083 6.63 70.87 -36.03
N ALA A 1084 6.34 71.79 -35.09
CA ALA A 1084 5.05 72.09 -34.40
C ALA A 1084 4.52 71.00 -33.42
N ILE A 1085 4.13 71.20 -32.14
CA ILE A 1085 3.73 72.34 -31.26
C ILE A 1085 2.21 72.59 -31.11
N LEU A 1086 1.63 71.96 -30.06
CA LEU A 1086 0.73 72.47 -28.99
C LEU A 1086 -0.55 73.33 -29.22
N LEU A 1087 -1.51 73.11 -28.29
CA LEU A 1087 -2.47 74.02 -27.58
C LEU A 1087 -3.98 74.08 -27.94
N GLY A 1088 -4.80 74.29 -26.88
CA GLY A 1088 -6.26 74.56 -26.89
C GLY A 1088 -7.10 73.44 -26.23
N ILE A 1089 -7.37 73.38 -24.92
CA ILE A 1089 -8.06 74.30 -23.98
C ILE A 1089 -9.59 74.44 -24.20
N VAL A 1090 -10.36 73.73 -23.35
CA VAL A 1090 -11.64 74.07 -22.67
C VAL A 1090 -12.57 75.13 -23.31
N PHE A 1091 -13.86 74.80 -23.58
CA PHE A 1091 -15.04 75.56 -23.11
C PHE A 1091 -16.46 74.95 -23.35
N LEU A 1092 -17.34 75.12 -22.35
CA LEU A 1092 -18.83 75.21 -22.29
C LEU A 1092 -19.84 74.43 -23.19
N ARG A 1093 -20.69 73.65 -22.48
CA ARG A 1093 -22.18 73.70 -22.39
C ARG A 1093 -23.09 74.01 -23.63
N ARG A 1094 -23.89 72.99 -24.00
CA ARG A 1094 -25.38 72.94 -24.15
C ARG A 1094 -26.16 74.18 -24.68
N ARG A 1095 -26.92 73.97 -25.78
CA ARG A 1095 -28.39 74.21 -25.96
C ARG A 1095 -28.83 73.47 -27.25
N ARG A 1096 -29.76 72.48 -27.27
CA ARG A 1096 -31.21 72.37 -26.93
C ARG A 1096 -32.18 72.70 -28.09
N ALA A 1097 -32.88 71.67 -28.58
CA ALA A 1097 -34.22 71.71 -29.21
C ALA A 1097 -34.95 70.37 -28.92
N LEU A 1098 -36.25 70.27 -29.24
CA LEU A 1098 -37.25 69.25 -28.85
C LEU A 1098 -38.14 68.87 -30.07
N PRO A 1099 -39.19 68.02 -30.00
CA PRO A 1099 -39.79 67.23 -28.88
C PRO A 1099 -39.58 65.70 -29.11
N HIS A 1100 -40.38 64.68 -28.74
CA HIS A 1100 -41.63 64.37 -27.96
C HIS A 1100 -41.45 62.87 -27.49
N GLU A 1101 -42.32 62.16 -26.75
CA GLU A 1101 -43.17 62.36 -25.55
C GLU A 1101 -43.89 61.01 -25.28
N GLY A 1102 -44.28 60.57 -24.06
CA GLY A 1102 -44.13 61.07 -22.69
C GLY A 1102 -45.06 60.29 -21.72
N GLN A 1103 -45.19 60.78 -20.46
CA GLN A 1103 -46.11 60.30 -19.39
C GLN A 1103 -45.77 58.93 -18.75
N GLN A 1104 -46.00 58.60 -17.45
CA GLN A 1104 -46.39 59.23 -16.14
C GLN A 1104 -46.18 58.09 -15.06
N LEU A 1105 -46.23 58.12 -13.70
CA LEU A 1105 -46.35 58.97 -12.46
C LEU A 1105 -45.97 57.96 -11.30
N LEU A 1106 -45.42 58.16 -10.08
CA LEU A 1106 -44.85 59.19 -9.16
C LEU A 1106 -43.71 58.46 -8.32
N HIS A 1107 -42.87 58.95 -7.39
CA HIS A 1107 -42.76 60.11 -6.46
C HIS A 1107 -43.51 59.97 -5.08
N PRO A 1108 -42.96 60.48 -3.94
CA PRO A 1108 -41.53 60.52 -3.51
C PRO A 1108 -41.29 60.41 -1.95
N HIS A 1109 -40.04 60.69 -1.52
CA HIS A 1109 -39.51 61.02 -0.16
C HIS A 1109 -39.14 59.89 0.83
N GLN A 1110 -38.18 60.08 1.77
CA GLN A 1110 -36.87 60.79 1.72
C GLN A 1110 -36.07 60.54 3.02
N GLY A 1111 -34.74 60.38 2.92
CA GLY A 1111 -33.80 60.44 4.04
C GLY A 1111 -33.77 59.19 4.94
N SER A 1112 -32.68 58.93 5.68
CA SER A 1112 -31.39 59.67 5.76
C SER A 1112 -30.24 58.70 5.96
#